data_AF-A0A9X2FFM6-F1
#
_entry.id   AF-A0A9X2FFM6-F1
#
_cell.length_a   1.000
_cell.length_b   1.000
_cell.length_c   1.000
_cell.angle_alpha   90.00
_cell.angle_beta   90.00
_cell.angle_gamma   90.00
#
_symmetry.space_group_name_H-M   'P 1'
#
loop_
_entity.id
_entity.type
_entity.pdbx_description
1 polymer ?
#
loop_
_entity_poly.entity_id
_entity_poly.type
_entity_poly.pdbx_seq_one_letter_code
_entity_poly.pdbx_strand_id
1 'polypeptide(L)'
;MLRRPTIKIALLPAIATLLLTAFVVTIHCPEVAQAEPASGSHVSDKSPSPKATSSWVVETQEEWQAAAKEAADFELIDGTAKPTKAGAVFESQIQPFSKKQQFEAVTFKQTPHWGPGKWSDAGNLAPINGGDAAVFLSPADGDYWYFNAVKNGGEYHAWHSTDLKDWQAFGNVTGKDWVTTAEFLDGKFYIYYDRPNDEDPHLIVFDSADDLAEGKYTDHGMVFSDPSPGSDMGVFRDLDGSFHMIYEDWSAINARRHSWDSQYAGHTSSSDGIHGFTPHKHTPPIDLRGKPTGDKGTYVHPPTGKREFDVHDGKQDAWGDYELLRVGDTYYLFADDDPHDGKIGFGYWYSDDLYGKFTYGGQIRGGQHPDPTVGFAEGEFVAFLQGTDVRSRGPWADGVEAQAGVDVDGDGTIDEWTEWRTVKEEYSSIEGFAKCYKTTPAALDLSELPAGYAVQFKFKTSDPEAVLDRVEVTSAAVDSAAPQEAEETEPTSTSAKYTADWKSMDGYPVPQWFDDAKFGIFIHWGPYSVMGYKKGGRGYAEHTPSDIYNDQKHHYPWMEERFGGHPPEFGYKDVVPMFKAEKWNPDQWADLFDKAGARYIVLTAEHHDGYAMWDSDLTDWCATKIGPKRDLVGDLGKAVRAHGMKYAPSYHRERHPSFFAENGKLRYSKVYSEPLPDIAQEIELHPEAEALYGPFSYDDAFLEDYVARWQEIQQKYQPDFMWLDDIPVFYRARPHEQLDKYRQACAGMIANFLNDAAERNQPVYLNNKGGHPNWPVELGCREKDNMQIKQVGPKWENPATLGTSYGYLQAEEERDAYKSPTALIHLLCDVVSKNGNLLLNIGPKADGTIPEGMQRRLLAMGEWLEVNGEAIYGTRPWEQYQEKLDKASGPNKPSGRHAIDANSIRFTRSADGSHVYCILLSWPDKQVSIQSLAGRGIAQVQLLGSSADLEWSRAQEGIAVELPEAKPCEHAHVLKVTLEAH
;
A
#
# COMPACT_ATOMS: atom_id res chain seq x y z
N MET A 1 27.01 53.89 -25.98
CA MET A 1 26.15 54.83 -26.72
C MET A 1 24.69 54.47 -26.47
N LEU A 2 23.77 55.45 -26.54
CA LEU A 2 22.33 55.37 -26.93
C LEU A 2 21.50 54.09 -26.62
N ARG A 3 20.27 54.14 -26.09
CA ARG A 3 19.47 55.21 -25.44
C ARG A 3 18.28 54.55 -24.71
N ARG A 4 17.83 55.18 -23.62
CA ARG A 4 16.58 54.91 -22.85
C ARG A 4 15.32 55.34 -23.66
N PRO A 5 14.07 54.91 -23.33
CA PRO A 5 13.36 55.48 -22.17
C PRO A 5 12.38 54.59 -21.36
N THR A 6 12.33 54.93 -20.07
CA THR A 6 11.27 54.71 -19.07
C THR A 6 9.97 55.48 -19.36
N ILE A 7 8.82 54.96 -18.90
CA ILE A 7 7.69 55.75 -18.34
C ILE A 7 7.15 55.04 -17.08
N LYS A 8 6.74 55.83 -16.07
CA LYS A 8 6.02 55.43 -14.82
C LYS A 8 4.55 55.88 -14.89
N ILE A 9 3.68 55.35 -14.01
CA ILE A 9 2.46 55.92 -13.34
C ILE A 9 1.61 54.67 -12.94
N ALA A 10 1.25 54.32 -11.69
CA ALA A 10 0.82 54.99 -10.46
C ALA A 10 -0.71 55.26 -10.35
N LEU A 11 -1.42 54.59 -9.44
CA LEU A 11 -2.46 55.16 -8.55
C LEU A 11 -2.86 54.20 -7.38
N LEU A 12 -3.64 54.71 -6.42
CA LEU A 12 -3.96 54.16 -5.07
C LEU A 12 -5.48 53.82 -4.89
N PRO A 13 -5.94 53.21 -3.76
CA PRO A 13 -7.25 52.52 -3.63
C PRO A 13 -8.37 53.26 -2.86
N ALA A 14 -9.63 52.75 -2.93
CA ALA A 14 -10.85 53.11 -2.15
C ALA A 14 -12.05 52.14 -2.46
N ILE A 15 -13.17 52.01 -1.70
CA ILE A 15 -13.42 51.90 -0.23
C ILE A 15 -14.90 51.47 0.07
N ALA A 16 -15.14 50.69 1.15
CA ALA A 16 -16.37 50.51 1.99
C ALA A 16 -17.75 49.91 1.52
N THR A 17 -18.14 48.77 2.15
CA THR A 17 -19.24 48.56 3.17
C THR A 17 -20.76 48.60 2.84
N LEU A 18 -21.53 47.81 3.65
CA LEU A 18 -23.01 47.77 3.96
C LEU A 18 -23.93 46.85 3.12
N LEU A 19 -25.01 46.21 3.65
CA LEU A 19 -25.37 45.66 4.99
C LEU A 19 -26.70 44.84 4.92
N LEU A 20 -26.93 43.95 5.92
CA LEU A 20 -28.15 43.20 6.36
C LEU A 20 -29.55 43.44 5.73
N THR A 21 -30.37 42.36 5.64
CA THR A 21 -31.47 42.05 6.60
C THR A 21 -32.17 40.69 6.34
N ALA A 22 -32.86 40.15 7.35
CA ALA A 22 -33.46 38.79 7.40
C ALA A 22 -35.00 38.80 7.51
N PHE A 23 -35.67 37.63 7.42
CA PHE A 23 -36.99 37.40 8.04
C PHE A 23 -37.24 35.90 8.37
N VAL A 24 -38.22 35.62 9.24
CA VAL A 24 -38.45 34.33 9.92
C VAL A 24 -39.96 33.94 9.89
N VAL A 25 -40.24 32.70 10.31
CA VAL A 25 -41.41 32.18 11.09
C VAL A 25 -42.53 31.36 10.38
N THR A 26 -42.70 30.14 10.91
CA THR A 26 -43.94 29.42 11.33
C THR A 26 -44.51 28.22 10.55
N ILE A 27 -44.95 27.25 11.36
CA ILE A 27 -45.45 25.89 11.10
C ILE A 27 -47.00 25.86 11.06
N HIS A 28 -47.61 24.89 10.35
CA HIS A 28 -48.86 24.20 10.77
C HIS A 28 -49.07 22.85 10.04
N CYS A 29 -49.68 21.88 10.73
CA CYS A 29 -50.27 20.62 10.22
C CYS A 29 -51.79 20.66 10.54
N PRO A 30 -52.73 19.85 9.96
CA PRO A 30 -52.83 18.40 10.28
C PRO A 30 -53.58 17.44 9.28
N GLU A 31 -53.58 16.13 9.63
CA GLU A 31 -54.67 15.11 9.52
C GLU A 31 -55.11 14.37 8.21
N VAL A 32 -54.78 13.06 8.17
CA VAL A 32 -55.68 11.85 8.17
C VAL A 32 -56.44 11.30 6.92
N ALA A 33 -56.21 9.99 6.65
CA ALA A 33 -57.17 8.89 6.29
C ALA A 33 -57.01 8.05 4.98
N GLN A 34 -56.60 6.78 5.17
CA GLN A 34 -57.22 5.50 4.72
C GLN A 34 -57.25 4.99 3.25
N ALA A 35 -56.81 3.71 3.14
CA ALA A 35 -57.38 2.56 2.41
C ALA A 35 -56.77 2.07 1.06
N GLU A 36 -56.32 0.81 1.11
CA GLU A 36 -55.94 -0.15 0.04
C GLU A 36 -57.17 -0.68 -0.78
N PRO A 37 -57.10 -1.75 -1.63
CA PRO A 37 -55.96 -2.52 -2.21
C PRO A 37 -56.04 -2.81 -3.73
N ALA A 38 -55.01 -3.47 -4.29
CA ALA A 38 -55.10 -4.82 -4.91
C ALA A 38 -54.32 -5.10 -6.23
N SER A 39 -53.26 -5.91 -6.08
CA SER A 39 -52.85 -7.06 -6.96
C SER A 39 -52.47 -6.89 -8.45
N GLY A 40 -51.32 -7.46 -8.82
CA GLY A 40 -50.92 -7.71 -10.23
C GLY A 40 -49.52 -8.32 -10.38
N SER A 41 -49.38 -9.62 -10.10
CA SER A 41 -48.10 -10.37 -10.13
C SER A 41 -47.61 -10.76 -11.54
N HIS A 42 -46.29 -10.79 -11.80
CA HIS A 42 -45.64 -11.81 -12.66
C HIS A 42 -44.12 -11.96 -12.40
N VAL A 43 -43.54 -13.10 -12.82
CA VAL A 43 -42.40 -13.84 -12.24
C VAL A 43 -41.74 -14.68 -13.37
N SER A 44 -40.42 -14.91 -13.49
CA SER A 44 -39.18 -14.51 -12.77
C SER A 44 -37.98 -14.38 -13.74
N ASP A 45 -36.84 -13.82 -13.29
CA ASP A 45 -35.61 -14.61 -13.05
C ASP A 45 -34.47 -13.78 -12.43
N LYS A 46 -33.72 -14.38 -11.50
CA LYS A 46 -32.50 -13.83 -10.89
C LYS A 46 -31.53 -14.94 -10.50
N SER A 47 -30.29 -14.85 -10.98
CA SER A 47 -29.14 -15.48 -10.33
C SER A 47 -28.76 -14.65 -9.07
N PRO A 48 -28.27 -15.27 -7.99
CA PRO A 48 -28.00 -14.56 -6.73
C PRO A 48 -26.73 -13.69 -6.80
N SER A 49 -26.79 -12.54 -6.14
CA SER A 49 -25.64 -11.69 -5.80
C SER A 49 -24.85 -12.28 -4.62
N PRO A 50 -23.54 -11.98 -4.48
CA PRO A 50 -22.79 -12.33 -3.28
C PRO A 50 -23.39 -11.62 -2.05
N LYS A 51 -23.38 -12.32 -0.90
CA LYS A 51 -23.86 -11.79 0.39
C LYS A 51 -22.82 -10.87 1.02
N ALA A 52 -23.25 -9.94 1.87
CA ALA A 52 -22.35 -9.12 2.67
C ALA A 52 -21.84 -9.91 3.89
N THR A 53 -20.52 -9.99 4.03
CA THR A 53 -19.81 -10.65 5.13
C THR A 53 -19.62 -9.68 6.30
N SER A 54 -19.70 -10.19 7.54
CA SER A 54 -19.44 -9.51 8.80
C SER A 54 -18.59 -10.38 9.72
N SER A 55 -17.68 -9.79 10.49
CA SER A 55 -16.89 -10.51 11.49
C SER A 55 -17.08 -9.96 12.91
N TRP A 56 -16.83 -10.82 13.90
CA TRP A 56 -16.63 -10.45 15.29
C TRP A 56 -15.21 -10.87 15.68
N VAL A 57 -14.40 -9.91 16.14
CA VAL A 57 -13.01 -10.12 16.51
C VAL A 57 -12.84 -9.92 18.02
N VAL A 58 -11.92 -10.67 18.62
CA VAL A 58 -11.45 -10.54 19.99
C VAL A 58 -9.92 -10.56 19.93
N GLU A 59 -9.28 -9.40 20.08
CA GLU A 59 -7.81 -9.26 19.99
C GLU A 59 -7.23 -8.29 21.02
N THR A 60 -8.01 -7.34 21.52
CA THR A 60 -7.57 -6.40 22.57
C THR A 60 -7.81 -6.92 23.99
N GLN A 61 -7.11 -6.32 24.95
CA GLN A 61 -7.27 -6.63 26.37
C GLN A 61 -8.72 -6.44 26.85
N GLU A 62 -9.36 -5.36 26.41
CA GLU A 62 -10.75 -5.01 26.72
C GLU A 62 -11.73 -5.99 26.07
N GLU A 63 -11.49 -6.40 24.82
CA GLU A 63 -12.32 -7.38 24.13
C GLU A 63 -12.22 -8.76 24.76
N TRP A 64 -11.03 -9.24 25.13
CA TRP A 64 -10.88 -10.50 25.85
C TRP A 64 -11.65 -10.50 27.17
N GLN A 65 -11.63 -9.38 27.91
CA GLN A 65 -12.40 -9.22 29.13
C GLN A 65 -13.92 -9.14 28.88
N ALA A 66 -14.35 -8.42 27.84
CA ALA A 66 -15.77 -8.28 27.49
C ALA A 66 -16.36 -9.59 26.91
N ALA A 67 -15.55 -10.34 26.15
CA ALA A 67 -15.91 -11.61 25.57
C ALA A 67 -15.88 -12.76 26.59
N ALA A 68 -15.28 -12.62 27.78
CA ALA A 68 -15.21 -13.72 28.74
C ALA A 68 -16.53 -13.96 29.49
N LYS A 69 -17.02 -15.22 29.48
CA LYS A 69 -18.12 -15.71 30.32
C LYS A 69 -17.64 -16.71 31.37
N GLU A 70 -16.80 -17.66 30.96
CA GLU A 70 -16.04 -18.53 31.86
C GLU A 70 -14.58 -18.50 31.43
N ALA A 71 -13.72 -17.88 32.25
CA ALA A 71 -12.29 -17.74 31.98
C ALA A 71 -11.46 -17.84 33.27
N ALA A 72 -11.98 -18.51 34.32
CA ALA A 72 -11.35 -18.56 35.64
C ALA A 72 -10.00 -19.31 35.65
N ASP A 73 -9.76 -20.13 34.63
CA ASP A 73 -8.49 -20.84 34.40
C ASP A 73 -7.60 -20.15 33.36
N PHE A 74 -7.92 -18.90 32.98
CA PHE A 74 -7.14 -18.07 32.05
C PHE A 74 -6.71 -16.75 32.70
N GLU A 75 -5.46 -16.36 32.45
CA GLU A 75 -4.98 -15.00 32.65
C GLU A 75 -5.24 -14.22 31.36
N LEU A 76 -6.15 -13.25 31.42
CA LEU A 76 -6.45 -12.35 30.30
C LEU A 76 -5.55 -11.12 30.43
N ILE A 77 -4.36 -11.17 29.82
CA ILE A 77 -3.29 -10.18 30.01
C ILE A 77 -2.63 -9.83 28.67
N ASP A 78 -2.23 -8.57 28.52
CA ASP A 78 -1.49 -8.03 27.36
C ASP A 78 -2.14 -8.33 26.00
N GLY A 79 -3.48 -8.33 25.95
CA GLY A 79 -4.24 -8.65 24.74
C GLY A 79 -4.35 -10.15 24.43
N THR A 80 -4.02 -11.03 25.38
CA THR A 80 -4.03 -12.48 25.18
C THR A 80 -4.89 -13.23 26.20
N ALA A 81 -5.33 -14.43 25.85
CA ALA A 81 -5.88 -15.42 26.77
C ALA A 81 -4.85 -16.52 27.04
N LYS A 82 -4.13 -16.40 28.15
CA LYS A 82 -3.12 -17.36 28.61
C LYS A 82 -3.71 -18.43 29.54
N PRO A 83 -3.63 -19.72 29.23
CA PRO A 83 -4.10 -20.77 30.14
C PRO A 83 -3.20 -20.90 31.38
N THR A 84 -3.82 -21.05 32.55
CA THR A 84 -3.10 -21.21 33.85
C THR A 84 -2.77 -22.66 34.20
N LYS A 85 -3.37 -23.62 33.50
CA LYS A 85 -3.20 -25.06 33.72
C LYS A 85 -3.63 -25.88 32.50
N ALA A 86 -3.12 -27.10 32.39
CA ALA A 86 -3.62 -28.08 31.44
C ALA A 86 -5.10 -28.43 31.70
N GLY A 87 -5.90 -28.47 30.64
CA GLY A 87 -7.35 -28.65 30.70
C GLY A 87 -8.13 -27.38 31.06
N ALA A 88 -7.53 -26.19 30.98
CA ALA A 88 -8.23 -24.92 31.10
C ALA A 88 -9.30 -24.78 30.00
N VAL A 89 -10.45 -24.20 30.35
CA VAL A 89 -11.58 -23.95 29.44
C VAL A 89 -11.88 -22.46 29.42
N PHE A 90 -12.05 -21.91 28.23
CA PHE A 90 -12.58 -20.57 27.98
C PHE A 90 -13.95 -20.71 27.31
N GLU A 91 -14.95 -19.98 27.80
CA GLU A 91 -16.26 -19.83 27.18
C GLU A 91 -16.53 -18.34 26.95
N SER A 92 -16.88 -17.99 25.72
CA SER A 92 -17.22 -16.61 25.37
C SER A 92 -18.58 -16.20 25.93
N GLN A 93 -18.88 -14.90 26.00
CA GLN A 93 -20.24 -14.40 26.04
C GLN A 93 -20.96 -14.77 24.74
N ILE A 94 -22.29 -14.78 24.78
CA ILE A 94 -23.12 -14.89 23.58
C ILE A 94 -23.07 -13.52 22.89
N GLN A 95 -22.53 -13.47 21.67
CA GLN A 95 -22.42 -12.24 20.88
C GLN A 95 -23.63 -12.10 19.96
N PRO A 96 -24.54 -11.13 20.21
CA PRO A 96 -25.73 -10.93 19.40
C PRO A 96 -25.44 -10.10 18.13
N PHE A 97 -26.23 -10.35 17.09
CA PHE A 97 -26.24 -9.62 15.83
C PHE A 97 -27.65 -9.10 15.55
N SER A 98 -27.75 -7.88 15.00
CA SER A 98 -29.04 -7.23 14.69
C SER A 98 -29.83 -7.89 13.55
N LYS A 99 -29.17 -8.79 12.80
CA LYS A 99 -29.75 -9.61 11.73
C LYS A 99 -29.27 -11.04 11.88
N LYS A 100 -30.08 -11.99 11.42
CA LYS A 100 -29.75 -13.40 11.35
C LYS A 100 -28.54 -13.62 10.42
N GLN A 101 -27.48 -14.24 10.93
CA GLN A 101 -26.22 -14.50 10.24
C GLN A 101 -26.10 -15.98 9.89
N GLN A 102 -25.51 -16.29 8.74
CA GLN A 102 -24.90 -17.59 8.48
C GLN A 102 -23.45 -17.49 8.95
N PHE A 103 -23.09 -18.24 9.99
CA PHE A 103 -21.70 -18.28 10.45
C PHE A 103 -20.90 -19.21 9.53
N GLU A 104 -19.65 -18.84 9.25
CA GLU A 104 -18.78 -19.53 8.29
C GLU A 104 -17.65 -20.26 9.02
N ALA A 105 -16.89 -19.56 9.88
CA ALA A 105 -15.85 -20.18 10.71
C ALA A 105 -15.62 -19.41 12.02
N VAL A 106 -14.97 -20.08 12.98
CA VAL A 106 -14.17 -19.42 14.04
C VAL A 106 -12.70 -19.70 13.75
N THR A 107 -11.90 -18.65 13.56
CA THR A 107 -10.44 -18.75 13.42
C THR A 107 -9.76 -18.32 14.72
N PHE A 108 -8.63 -18.96 15.02
CA PHE A 108 -7.83 -18.75 16.22
C PHE A 108 -6.39 -18.47 15.80
N LYS A 109 -5.80 -17.37 16.29
CA LYS A 109 -4.36 -17.10 16.24
C LYS A 109 -3.77 -17.35 17.63
N GLN A 110 -2.52 -17.79 17.65
CA GLN A 110 -1.72 -17.92 18.87
C GLN A 110 -0.55 -16.97 18.82
N THR A 111 -0.05 -16.60 19.99
CA THR A 111 1.21 -15.86 20.09
C THR A 111 2.30 -16.60 19.32
N PRO A 112 3.15 -15.91 18.55
CA PRO A 112 4.15 -16.51 17.65
C PRO A 112 5.36 -17.16 18.39
N HIS A 113 5.17 -17.71 19.58
CA HIS A 113 6.25 -18.13 20.48
C HIS A 113 6.74 -19.56 20.24
N TRP A 114 7.96 -19.71 19.70
CA TRP A 114 8.68 -20.98 19.52
C TRP A 114 9.43 -21.38 20.80
N GLY A 115 8.71 -21.38 21.92
CA GLY A 115 9.27 -21.54 23.25
C GLY A 115 9.89 -22.92 23.58
N PRO A 116 10.41 -23.06 24.81
CA PRO A 116 11.03 -24.31 25.26
C PRO A 116 10.11 -25.53 25.09
N GLY A 117 10.58 -26.53 24.35
CA GLY A 117 9.83 -27.77 24.09
C GLY A 117 9.07 -27.80 22.75
N LYS A 118 9.01 -26.70 21.98
CA LYS A 118 8.56 -26.72 20.57
C LYS A 118 9.55 -27.44 19.66
N TRP A 119 10.84 -27.37 20.02
CA TRP A 119 11.94 -28.03 19.33
C TRP A 119 12.31 -29.36 19.99
N SER A 120 12.64 -30.35 19.15
CA SER A 120 13.06 -31.70 19.57
C SER A 120 14.31 -32.15 18.81
N ASP A 121 15.14 -32.99 19.44
CA ASP A 121 16.36 -33.53 18.80
C ASP A 121 15.99 -34.33 17.53
N ALA A 122 16.49 -33.89 16.38
CA ALA A 122 16.32 -34.56 15.09
C ALA A 122 17.46 -35.55 14.77
N GLY A 123 18.56 -35.51 15.53
CA GLY A 123 19.74 -36.34 15.33
C GLY A 123 20.77 -35.64 14.44
N ASN A 124 21.14 -36.28 13.33
CA ASN A 124 22.01 -35.71 12.31
C ASN A 124 21.31 -35.88 10.95
N LEU A 125 20.70 -34.81 10.48
CA LEU A 125 20.02 -34.68 9.18
C LEU A 125 21.02 -34.36 8.07
N ALA A 126 22.11 -33.67 8.40
CA ALA A 126 23.14 -33.25 7.44
C ALA A 126 23.91 -34.44 6.81
N PRO A 127 24.35 -34.32 5.54
CA PRO A 127 25.17 -35.34 4.86
C PRO A 127 26.57 -35.53 5.48
N ILE A 128 27.07 -34.51 6.17
CA ILE A 128 28.35 -34.51 6.89
C ILE A 128 28.16 -33.82 8.25
N ASN A 129 28.89 -34.27 9.28
CA ASN A 129 28.84 -33.66 10.60
C ASN A 129 29.51 -32.27 10.60
N GLY A 130 28.69 -31.23 10.79
CA GLY A 130 29.01 -29.82 11.10
C GLY A 130 30.47 -29.37 11.03
N GLY A 131 30.84 -28.75 9.91
CA GLY A 131 31.81 -27.64 9.91
C GLY A 131 31.13 -26.32 10.30
N ASP A 132 31.92 -25.24 10.41
CA ASP A 132 31.42 -23.85 10.57
C ASP A 132 30.39 -23.51 9.48
N ALA A 133 29.44 -22.63 9.83
CA ALA A 133 28.45 -21.99 8.94
C ALA A 133 27.80 -22.96 7.93
N ALA A 134 26.95 -23.85 8.43
CA ALA A 134 26.07 -24.65 7.57
C ALA A 134 25.00 -23.74 6.94
N VAL A 135 24.68 -23.92 5.66
CA VAL A 135 23.57 -23.22 4.99
C VAL A 135 22.60 -24.21 4.37
N PHE A 136 21.31 -24.04 4.62
CA PHE A 136 20.23 -24.87 4.11
C PHE A 136 19.28 -24.04 3.24
N LEU A 137 18.81 -24.61 2.13
CA LEU A 137 17.74 -24.05 1.30
C LEU A 137 16.70 -25.12 0.98
N SER A 138 15.42 -24.74 1.02
CA SER A 138 14.31 -25.59 0.58
C SER A 138 13.38 -24.85 -0.39
N PRO A 139 13.76 -24.65 -1.67
CA PRO A 139 12.92 -23.94 -2.66
C PRO A 139 11.54 -24.55 -2.89
N ALA A 140 11.38 -25.85 -2.64
CA ALA A 140 10.12 -26.57 -2.69
C ALA A 140 10.17 -27.79 -1.74
N ASP A 141 9.00 -28.37 -1.42
CA ASP A 141 8.97 -29.62 -0.66
C ASP A 141 9.56 -30.77 -1.50
N GLY A 142 10.49 -31.52 -0.91
CA GLY A 142 11.31 -32.52 -1.61
C GLY A 142 12.44 -31.96 -2.48
N ASP A 143 12.78 -30.67 -2.36
CA ASP A 143 13.93 -30.04 -3.02
C ASP A 143 14.83 -29.38 -1.98
N TYR A 144 15.69 -30.17 -1.34
CA TYR A 144 16.48 -29.74 -0.19
C TYR A 144 17.96 -29.62 -0.54
N TRP A 145 18.52 -28.43 -0.39
CA TRP A 145 19.93 -28.13 -0.66
C TRP A 145 20.67 -27.80 0.63
N TYR A 146 21.89 -28.31 0.75
CA TYR A 146 22.75 -28.11 1.91
C TYR A 146 24.15 -27.72 1.45
N PHE A 147 24.73 -26.70 2.07
CA PHE A 147 26.06 -26.17 1.78
C PHE A 147 26.89 -26.15 3.06
N ASN A 148 28.09 -26.74 3.03
CA ASN A 148 28.99 -26.78 4.20
C ASN A 148 30.44 -27.06 3.75
N ALA A 149 31.41 -26.66 4.58
CA ALA A 149 32.83 -26.92 4.37
C ALA A 149 33.20 -28.39 4.61
N VAL A 150 33.82 -29.06 3.63
CA VAL A 150 34.22 -30.49 3.79
C VAL A 150 35.41 -30.72 4.74
N LYS A 151 36.06 -29.65 5.20
CA LYS A 151 37.19 -29.61 6.16
C LYS A 151 37.24 -28.22 6.81
N ASN A 152 37.65 -28.09 8.08
CA ASN A 152 37.82 -26.80 8.75
C ASN A 152 38.68 -25.81 7.91
N GLY A 153 38.14 -24.63 7.58
CA GLY A 153 38.78 -23.63 6.72
C GLY A 153 39.08 -24.12 5.29
N GLY A 154 38.20 -24.98 4.78
CA GLY A 154 38.29 -25.66 3.48
C GLY A 154 37.29 -25.15 2.44
N GLU A 155 37.16 -25.94 1.39
CA GLU A 155 36.23 -25.69 0.27
C GLU A 155 34.78 -26.01 0.69
N TYR A 156 33.84 -25.11 0.37
CA TYR A 156 32.41 -25.40 0.51
C TYR A 156 31.94 -26.31 -0.62
N HIS A 157 31.10 -27.27 -0.27
CA HIS A 157 30.43 -28.15 -1.22
C HIS A 157 28.92 -28.05 -1.06
N ALA A 158 28.21 -28.38 -2.13
CA ALA A 158 26.76 -28.54 -2.12
C ALA A 158 26.36 -30.02 -2.01
N TRP A 159 25.20 -30.27 -1.42
CA TRP A 159 24.49 -31.54 -1.48
C TRP A 159 23.01 -31.28 -1.74
N HIS A 160 22.37 -32.25 -2.38
CA HIS A 160 20.92 -32.26 -2.64
C HIS A 160 20.27 -33.49 -2.01
N SER A 161 19.06 -33.34 -1.50
CA SER A 161 18.22 -34.46 -1.04
C SER A 161 16.75 -34.19 -1.35
N THR A 162 15.98 -35.27 -1.42
CA THR A 162 14.51 -35.22 -1.55
C THR A 162 13.79 -35.68 -0.28
N ASP A 163 14.54 -36.14 0.74
CA ASP A 163 13.99 -36.76 1.96
C ASP A 163 14.87 -36.54 3.21
N LEU A 164 15.91 -35.70 3.15
CA LEU A 164 16.92 -35.48 4.20
C LEU A 164 17.66 -36.76 4.68
N LYS A 165 17.58 -37.88 3.95
CA LYS A 165 18.22 -39.15 4.31
C LYS A 165 19.22 -39.56 3.24
N ASP A 166 18.78 -39.61 1.99
CA ASP A 166 19.61 -39.87 0.83
C ASP A 166 20.10 -38.53 0.25
N TRP A 167 21.40 -38.26 0.40
CA TRP A 167 22.05 -37.03 -0.04
C TRP A 167 22.99 -37.29 -1.24
N GLN A 168 22.72 -36.63 -2.36
CA GLN A 168 23.60 -36.56 -3.52
C GLN A 168 24.61 -35.42 -3.33
N ALA A 169 25.91 -35.73 -3.41
CA ALA A 169 26.95 -34.71 -3.40
C ALA A 169 27.03 -33.98 -4.76
N PHE A 170 27.03 -32.66 -4.70
CA PHE A 170 27.33 -31.74 -5.79
C PHE A 170 28.76 -31.18 -5.62
N GLY A 171 29.18 -30.31 -6.54
CA GLY A 171 30.55 -29.84 -6.66
C GLY A 171 31.04 -28.95 -5.52
N ASN A 172 32.26 -28.44 -5.70
CA ASN A 172 32.76 -27.29 -4.97
C ASN A 172 31.92 -26.05 -5.36
N VAL A 173 31.56 -25.24 -4.35
CA VAL A 173 30.79 -24.00 -4.50
C VAL A 173 31.69 -22.77 -4.35
N THR A 174 32.54 -22.74 -3.31
CA THR A 174 33.50 -21.64 -3.08
C THR A 174 34.92 -22.17 -2.87
N GLY A 175 35.90 -21.26 -2.97
CA GLY A 175 37.32 -21.56 -2.78
C GLY A 175 37.70 -21.78 -1.32
N LYS A 176 38.13 -20.72 -0.63
CA LYS A 176 38.41 -20.73 0.82
C LYS A 176 37.74 -19.53 1.47
N ASP A 177 36.52 -19.30 1.03
CA ASP A 177 35.73 -18.11 1.33
C ASP A 177 34.43 -18.65 1.95
N TRP A 178 34.08 -18.16 3.15
CA TRP A 178 33.07 -18.78 4.01
C TRP A 178 31.68 -18.35 3.57
N VAL A 179 30.82 -19.32 3.26
CA VAL A 179 29.42 -19.08 2.88
C VAL A 179 28.61 -18.85 4.16
N THR A 180 28.02 -17.68 4.27
CA THR A 180 27.22 -17.26 5.43
C THR A 180 25.74 -17.51 5.20
N THR A 181 25.25 -17.29 3.99
CA THR A 181 23.85 -17.49 3.62
C THR A 181 23.70 -17.72 2.12
N ALA A 182 22.57 -18.30 1.73
CA ALA A 182 22.19 -18.46 0.33
C ALA A 182 20.71 -18.08 0.13
N GLU A 183 20.31 -17.92 -1.13
CA GLU A 183 18.92 -17.71 -1.53
C GLU A 183 18.68 -18.30 -2.94
N PHE A 184 17.42 -18.56 -3.28
CA PHE A 184 17.02 -19.17 -4.56
C PHE A 184 16.03 -18.28 -5.33
N LEU A 185 16.23 -18.16 -6.64
CA LEU A 185 15.31 -17.45 -7.55
C LEU A 185 15.39 -18.04 -8.96
N ASP A 186 14.24 -18.43 -9.54
CA ASP A 186 14.11 -18.89 -10.94
C ASP A 186 15.14 -19.96 -11.38
N GLY A 187 15.45 -20.92 -10.49
CA GLY A 187 16.43 -21.99 -10.75
C GLY A 187 17.89 -21.64 -10.43
N LYS A 188 18.14 -20.39 -10.01
CA LYS A 188 19.48 -19.88 -9.67
C LYS A 188 19.74 -19.92 -8.18
N PHE A 189 21.01 -20.16 -7.84
CA PHE A 189 21.52 -20.12 -6.47
C PHE A 189 22.36 -18.86 -6.27
N TYR A 190 21.92 -18.01 -5.35
CA TYR A 190 22.63 -16.83 -4.89
C TYR A 190 23.39 -17.24 -3.63
N ILE A 191 24.72 -17.33 -3.70
CA ILE A 191 25.57 -17.75 -2.60
C ILE A 191 26.32 -16.52 -2.08
N TYR A 192 25.95 -16.06 -0.88
CA TYR A 192 26.60 -14.95 -0.20
C TYR A 192 27.70 -15.48 0.71
N TYR A 193 28.82 -14.77 0.72
CA TYR A 193 30.02 -15.20 1.42
C TYR A 193 30.91 -14.02 1.79
N ASP A 194 31.73 -14.22 2.81
CA ASP A 194 32.56 -13.17 3.38
C ASP A 194 33.99 -13.22 2.85
N ARG A 195 34.59 -12.04 2.65
CA ARG A 195 35.95 -11.97 2.12
C ARG A 195 36.81 -10.78 2.63
N PRO A 196 37.72 -11.02 3.61
CA PRO A 196 37.90 -12.26 4.38
C PRO A 196 36.70 -12.51 5.32
N ASN A 197 36.73 -13.64 6.04
CA ASN A 197 35.77 -13.97 7.12
C ASN A 197 35.44 -12.74 7.97
N ASP A 198 34.16 -12.56 8.29
CA ASP A 198 33.61 -11.52 9.17
C ASP A 198 33.87 -10.08 8.65
N GLU A 199 33.59 -9.82 7.37
CA GLU A 199 33.81 -8.50 6.73
C GLU A 199 32.76 -8.20 5.63
N ASP A 200 33.13 -7.49 4.55
CA ASP A 200 32.19 -7.03 3.53
C ASP A 200 31.54 -8.18 2.71
N PRO A 201 30.20 -8.26 2.60
CA PRO A 201 29.50 -9.30 1.85
C PRO A 201 29.83 -9.35 0.36
N HIS A 202 30.12 -10.56 -0.12
CA HIS A 202 30.29 -10.86 -1.54
C HIS A 202 29.23 -11.85 -2.04
N LEU A 203 29.06 -11.92 -3.37
CA LEU A 203 28.07 -12.81 -4.01
C LEU A 203 28.67 -13.54 -5.22
N ILE A 204 28.41 -14.85 -5.29
CA ILE A 204 28.46 -15.62 -6.54
C ILE A 204 27.07 -16.15 -6.89
N VAL A 205 26.73 -16.17 -8.18
CA VAL A 205 25.45 -16.70 -8.69
C VAL A 205 25.70 -17.88 -9.62
N PHE A 206 25.05 -19.01 -9.33
CA PHE A 206 24.97 -20.17 -10.22
C PHE A 206 23.66 -20.11 -10.98
N ASP A 207 23.71 -20.14 -12.31
CA ASP A 207 22.52 -20.04 -13.17
C ASP A 207 21.66 -21.32 -13.18
N SER A 208 22.19 -22.45 -12.68
CA SER A 208 21.49 -23.74 -12.62
C SER A 208 22.16 -24.72 -11.65
N ALA A 209 21.45 -25.81 -11.31
CA ALA A 209 22.01 -26.94 -10.56
C ALA A 209 23.11 -27.70 -11.33
N ASP A 210 23.08 -27.71 -12.66
CA ASP A 210 24.15 -28.27 -13.50
C ASP A 210 25.42 -27.41 -13.41
N ASP A 211 25.27 -26.07 -13.43
CA ASP A 211 26.38 -25.15 -13.24
C ASP A 211 26.97 -25.25 -11.82
N LEU A 212 26.14 -25.46 -10.80
CA LEU A 212 26.56 -25.78 -9.43
C LEU A 212 27.35 -27.10 -9.37
N ALA A 213 26.91 -28.14 -10.08
CA ALA A 213 27.63 -29.41 -10.16
C ALA A 213 28.99 -29.28 -10.87
N GLU A 214 29.08 -28.42 -11.89
CA GLU A 214 30.30 -28.18 -12.68
C GLU A 214 31.23 -27.09 -12.09
N GLY A 215 30.82 -26.39 -11.02
CA GLY A 215 31.58 -25.32 -10.40
C GLY A 215 31.66 -24.04 -11.26
N LYS A 216 30.58 -23.73 -11.99
CA LYS A 216 30.47 -22.56 -12.87
C LYS A 216 29.54 -21.52 -12.25
N TYR A 217 30.06 -20.31 -12.05
CA TYR A 217 29.31 -19.20 -11.46
C TYR A 217 29.69 -17.86 -12.08
N THR A 218 28.82 -16.88 -11.90
CA THR A 218 29.15 -15.46 -12.08
C THR A 218 29.58 -14.88 -10.74
N ASP A 219 30.81 -14.36 -10.66
CA ASP A 219 31.33 -13.64 -9.50
C ASP A 219 30.91 -12.17 -9.61
N HIS A 220 30.07 -11.71 -8.67
CA HIS A 220 29.61 -10.33 -8.60
C HIS A 220 30.50 -9.46 -7.70
N GLY A 221 31.45 -10.04 -6.98
CA GLY A 221 32.28 -9.37 -5.99
C GLY A 221 31.47 -8.88 -4.79
N MET A 222 31.95 -7.81 -4.17
CA MET A 222 31.34 -7.16 -3.01
C MET A 222 30.00 -6.51 -3.37
N VAL A 223 28.92 -6.94 -2.70
CA VAL A 223 27.54 -6.47 -2.94
C VAL A 223 27.04 -5.49 -1.89
N PHE A 224 27.57 -5.56 -0.67
CA PHE A 224 27.34 -4.63 0.42
C PHE A 224 28.69 -4.16 0.97
N SER A 225 28.75 -2.94 1.47
CA SER A 225 29.90 -2.47 2.24
C SER A 225 29.39 -2.16 3.64
N ASP A 226 29.86 -2.93 4.62
CA ASP A 226 29.40 -2.81 5.99
C ASP A 226 29.82 -1.43 6.53
N PRO A 227 28.89 -0.62 7.10
CA PRO A 227 29.28 0.57 7.87
C PRO A 227 30.13 0.23 9.09
N SER A 228 30.07 -1.02 9.55
CA SER A 228 30.79 -1.60 10.67
C SER A 228 32.04 -2.38 10.19
N PRO A 229 32.90 -2.80 11.13
CA PRO A 229 34.08 -3.60 10.85
C PRO A 229 33.87 -5.12 10.72
N GLY A 230 32.66 -5.63 10.48
CA GLY A 230 32.42 -7.07 10.30
C GLY A 230 30.97 -7.47 10.53
N SER A 231 30.50 -8.47 9.80
CA SER A 231 29.22 -9.11 10.05
C SER A 231 29.04 -10.45 9.32
N ASP A 232 28.73 -11.51 10.05
CA ASP A 232 27.91 -12.58 9.48
C ASP A 232 26.51 -12.03 9.16
N MET A 233 25.83 -12.65 8.19
CA MET A 233 24.60 -12.09 7.62
C MET A 233 23.57 -13.17 7.26
N GLY A 234 22.30 -12.81 7.42
CA GLY A 234 21.16 -13.56 6.90
C GLY A 234 20.55 -12.86 5.69
N VAL A 235 20.51 -13.54 4.54
CA VAL A 235 19.80 -13.05 3.34
C VAL A 235 18.52 -13.85 3.14
N PHE A 236 17.43 -13.14 2.87
CA PHE A 236 16.07 -13.66 2.72
C PHE A 236 15.37 -12.93 1.58
N ARG A 237 14.71 -13.64 0.66
CA ARG A 237 13.85 -13.03 -0.35
C ARG A 237 12.38 -13.06 0.06
N ASP A 238 11.77 -11.87 0.13
CA ASP A 238 10.36 -11.70 0.48
C ASP A 238 9.41 -12.08 -0.68
N LEU A 239 8.11 -12.09 -0.38
CA LEU A 239 7.07 -12.46 -1.36
C LEU A 239 6.88 -11.45 -2.49
N ASP A 240 7.36 -10.21 -2.33
CA ASP A 240 7.34 -9.18 -3.37
C ASP A 240 8.57 -9.28 -4.31
N GLY A 241 9.56 -10.09 -3.94
CA GLY A 241 10.76 -10.42 -4.71
C GLY A 241 12.02 -9.68 -4.29
N SER A 242 11.95 -8.86 -3.25
CA SER A 242 13.08 -8.11 -2.70
C SER A 242 13.95 -9.01 -1.81
N PHE A 243 15.27 -8.89 -1.97
CA PHE A 243 16.25 -9.55 -1.13
C PHE A 243 16.58 -8.63 0.05
N HIS A 244 16.34 -9.11 1.26
CA HIS A 244 16.66 -8.45 2.52
C HIS A 244 17.89 -9.10 3.11
N MET A 245 18.75 -8.29 3.72
CA MET A 245 19.96 -8.72 4.39
C MET A 245 19.94 -8.14 5.81
N ILE A 246 19.91 -9.03 6.79
CA ILE A 246 20.18 -8.72 8.19
C ILE A 246 21.67 -8.95 8.40
N TYR A 247 22.37 -7.94 8.91
CA TYR A 247 23.81 -7.97 9.09
C TYR A 247 24.13 -7.47 10.50
N GLU A 248 25.07 -8.08 11.20
CA GLU A 248 25.59 -7.51 12.45
C GLU A 248 26.16 -6.10 12.20
N ASP A 249 26.11 -5.20 13.19
CA ASP A 249 26.99 -4.02 13.16
C ASP A 249 27.73 -3.88 14.49
N TRP A 250 29.05 -3.97 14.39
CA TRP A 250 30.00 -4.04 15.49
C TRP A 250 30.38 -2.69 16.09
N SER A 251 29.73 -1.59 15.71
CA SER A 251 30.06 -0.23 16.19
C SER A 251 30.08 -0.09 17.73
N ALA A 252 29.34 -0.95 18.44
CA ALA A 252 29.10 -0.87 19.87
C ALA A 252 29.22 -2.23 20.59
N ILE A 253 30.39 -2.53 21.16
CA ILE A 253 30.67 -3.85 21.77
C ILE A 253 31.60 -3.76 23.00
N ASN A 254 31.30 -4.54 24.06
CA ASN A 254 32.25 -4.85 25.13
C ASN A 254 33.06 -6.11 24.76
N ALA A 255 34.01 -5.91 23.86
CA ALA A 255 34.84 -6.95 23.26
C ALA A 255 35.92 -7.51 24.22
N ARG A 256 35.49 -7.99 25.39
CA ARG A 256 36.28 -8.80 26.33
C ARG A 256 35.61 -10.14 26.67
N ARG A 257 34.42 -10.41 26.13
CA ARG A 257 33.65 -11.64 26.33
C ARG A 257 33.00 -12.14 25.04
N HIS A 258 32.27 -11.25 24.37
CA HIS A 258 31.63 -11.50 23.08
C HIS A 258 32.68 -11.21 22.01
N SER A 259 33.08 -12.26 21.31
CA SER A 259 34.29 -12.29 20.48
C SER A 259 34.00 -12.36 18.98
N TRP A 260 32.74 -12.62 18.63
CA TRP A 260 32.22 -12.94 17.29
C TRP A 260 30.74 -12.51 17.12
N ASP A 261 30.16 -11.79 18.07
CA ASP A 261 28.72 -11.45 18.11
C ASP A 261 28.50 -9.96 18.39
N SER A 262 27.37 -9.40 17.93
CA SER A 262 26.99 -8.00 18.20
C SER A 262 25.70 -7.83 19.02
N GLN A 263 25.57 -6.68 19.68
CA GLN A 263 24.32 -6.22 20.32
C GLN A 263 23.31 -5.59 19.35
N TYR A 264 23.69 -5.52 18.07
CA TYR A 264 23.04 -4.69 17.08
C TYR A 264 23.08 -5.39 15.72
N ALA A 265 21.92 -5.50 15.09
CA ALA A 265 21.75 -6.02 13.74
C ALA A 265 21.12 -4.93 12.87
N GLY A 266 21.82 -4.53 11.82
CA GLY A 266 21.30 -3.65 10.79
C GLY A 266 20.41 -4.39 9.77
N HIS A 267 19.74 -3.61 8.93
CA HIS A 267 18.93 -4.12 7.82
C HIS A 267 19.24 -3.32 6.55
N THR A 268 19.32 -4.01 5.44
CA THR A 268 19.51 -3.47 4.09
C THR A 268 18.77 -4.35 3.09
N SER A 269 18.44 -3.83 1.90
CA SER A 269 17.74 -4.61 0.87
C SER A 269 18.19 -4.27 -0.56
N SER A 270 17.88 -5.19 -1.48
CA SER A 270 18.18 -5.14 -2.90
C SER A 270 17.01 -5.73 -3.71
N SER A 271 16.62 -5.07 -4.80
CA SER A 271 15.53 -5.56 -5.67
C SER A 271 15.96 -6.65 -6.66
N ASP A 272 17.25 -6.99 -6.74
CA ASP A 272 17.79 -8.04 -7.62
C ASP A 272 18.76 -9.02 -6.93
N GLY A 273 19.00 -8.82 -5.63
CA GLY A 273 19.94 -9.59 -4.81
C GLY A 273 21.41 -9.25 -5.04
N ILE A 274 21.72 -8.33 -5.95
CA ILE A 274 23.09 -8.05 -6.43
C ILE A 274 23.50 -6.60 -6.15
N HIS A 275 22.59 -5.65 -6.37
CA HIS A 275 22.89 -4.23 -6.34
C HIS A 275 22.03 -3.47 -5.34
N GLY A 276 22.55 -2.36 -4.82
CA GLY A 276 21.76 -1.36 -4.09
C GLY A 276 21.60 -1.60 -2.58
N PHE A 277 22.16 -2.70 -2.04
CA PHE A 277 22.29 -2.88 -0.60
C PHE A 277 22.96 -1.64 0.02
N THR A 278 22.19 -0.89 0.80
CA THR A 278 22.64 0.29 1.53
C THR A 278 21.92 0.31 2.89
N PRO A 279 22.64 0.60 4.01
CA PRO A 279 22.05 0.56 5.34
C PRO A 279 20.76 1.37 5.41
N HIS A 280 19.69 0.72 5.83
CA HIS A 280 18.42 1.39 6.02
C HIS A 280 18.45 2.37 7.20
N LYS A 281 17.43 3.22 7.29
CA LYS A 281 17.33 4.31 8.29
C LYS A 281 16.12 4.21 9.20
N HIS A 282 15.32 3.16 9.04
CA HIS A 282 14.25 2.83 9.98
C HIS A 282 14.86 2.20 11.24
N THR A 283 14.01 1.74 12.15
CA THR A 283 14.44 1.05 13.37
C THR A 283 15.14 -0.26 13.00
N PRO A 284 16.36 -0.52 13.48
CA PRO A 284 17.07 -1.79 13.24
C PRO A 284 16.31 -2.97 13.87
N PRO A 285 16.35 -4.18 13.26
CA PRO A 285 15.77 -5.39 13.83
C PRO A 285 16.21 -5.66 15.27
N ILE A 286 17.51 -5.54 15.54
CA ILE A 286 18.07 -5.63 16.90
C ILE A 286 18.85 -4.36 17.19
N ASP A 287 18.45 -3.64 18.23
CA ASP A 287 19.28 -2.66 18.94
C ASP A 287 19.02 -2.83 20.44
N LEU A 288 19.99 -3.46 21.10
CA LEU A 288 20.03 -3.71 22.54
C LEU A 288 21.32 -3.14 23.15
N ARG A 289 21.91 -2.14 22.47
CA ARG A 289 23.11 -1.44 22.92
C ARG A 289 22.85 -0.69 24.23
N GLY A 290 23.80 -0.79 25.16
CA GLY A 290 23.84 0.04 26.37
C GLY A 290 24.04 1.53 26.05
N LYS A 291 24.20 2.39 27.06
CA LYS A 291 24.54 3.80 26.80
C LYS A 291 26.03 3.92 26.47
N PRO A 292 26.44 4.65 25.42
CA PRO A 292 27.86 4.87 25.14
C PRO A 292 28.52 5.62 26.31
N THR A 293 29.64 5.12 26.82
CA THR A 293 30.40 5.78 27.91
C THR A 293 31.19 6.98 27.40
N GLY A 294 31.42 7.05 26.08
CA GLY A 294 32.31 8.01 25.43
C GLY A 294 33.78 7.57 25.39
N ASP A 295 34.11 6.40 25.93
CA ASP A 295 35.43 5.80 25.81
C ASP A 295 35.52 4.92 24.55
N LYS A 296 36.70 4.88 23.91
CA LYS A 296 37.02 3.90 22.87
C LYS A 296 37.78 2.71 23.45
N GLY A 297 37.34 1.51 23.08
CA GLY A 297 38.03 0.24 23.36
C GLY A 297 38.88 -0.21 22.16
N THR A 298 39.79 -1.17 22.39
CA THR A 298 40.50 -1.86 21.29
C THR A 298 40.40 -3.37 21.50
N TYR A 299 39.98 -4.09 20.48
CA TYR A 299 39.89 -5.56 20.48
C TYR A 299 40.67 -6.18 19.32
N VAL A 300 40.99 -7.47 19.41
CA VAL A 300 41.62 -8.26 18.34
C VAL A 300 40.56 -9.16 17.74
N HIS A 301 39.99 -8.78 16.60
CA HIS A 301 39.18 -9.68 15.78
C HIS A 301 40.13 -10.62 15.03
N PRO A 302 40.05 -11.94 15.17
CA PRO A 302 40.70 -12.85 14.22
C PRO A 302 39.86 -12.87 12.93
N PRO A 303 40.45 -12.99 11.72
CA PRO A 303 41.88 -12.91 11.41
C PRO A 303 42.39 -11.47 11.26
N THR A 304 41.53 -10.44 11.22
CA THR A 304 41.84 -9.13 10.64
C THR A 304 42.56 -8.12 11.56
N GLY A 305 42.66 -8.41 12.86
CA GLY A 305 43.60 -7.76 13.78
C GLY A 305 42.95 -6.77 14.76
N LYS A 306 43.67 -5.70 15.10
CA LYS A 306 43.22 -4.75 16.12
C LYS A 306 42.29 -3.68 15.56
N ARG A 307 41.06 -3.61 16.08
CA ARG A 307 40.03 -2.61 15.73
C ARG A 307 39.60 -1.79 16.96
N GLU A 308 39.13 -0.57 16.75
CA GLU A 308 38.65 0.35 17.79
C GLU A 308 37.13 0.47 17.78
N PHE A 309 36.51 0.49 18.96
CA PHE A 309 35.05 0.38 19.15
C PHE A 309 34.54 1.37 20.20
N ASP A 310 33.27 1.78 20.14
CA ASP A 310 32.65 2.51 21.26
C ASP A 310 32.36 1.56 22.43
N VAL A 311 32.73 1.99 23.64
CA VAL A 311 32.40 1.26 24.87
C VAL A 311 31.03 1.71 25.36
N HIS A 312 30.17 0.75 25.67
CA HIS A 312 28.84 0.97 26.21
C HIS A 312 28.74 0.44 27.65
N ASP A 313 27.82 0.99 28.44
CA ASP A 313 27.59 0.59 29.83
C ASP A 313 26.70 -0.65 29.97
N GLY A 314 26.73 -1.25 31.17
CA GLY A 314 25.90 -2.41 31.52
C GLY A 314 26.54 -3.77 31.27
N LYS A 315 25.72 -4.82 31.44
CA LYS A 315 25.96 -6.16 30.92
C LYS A 315 25.36 -6.23 29.53
N GLN A 316 25.97 -7.02 28.67
CA GLN A 316 25.66 -7.08 27.25
C GLN A 316 25.56 -8.54 26.85
N ASP A 317 24.39 -8.93 26.39
CA ASP A 317 24.15 -10.15 25.61
C ASP A 317 24.41 -9.81 24.13
N ALA A 318 24.80 -10.78 23.32
CA ALA A 318 25.18 -10.58 21.92
C ALA A 318 24.71 -11.73 21.02
N TRP A 319 24.54 -11.44 19.73
CA TRP A 319 23.93 -12.30 18.73
C TRP A 319 24.59 -12.13 17.34
N GLY A 320 24.65 -13.21 16.58
CA GLY A 320 25.27 -13.32 15.26
C GLY A 320 24.75 -14.50 14.45
N ASP A 321 25.36 -14.82 13.31
CA ASP A 321 24.95 -15.95 12.44
C ASP A 321 23.44 -15.96 12.12
N TYR A 322 22.96 -14.85 11.53
CA TYR A 322 21.53 -14.62 11.31
C TYR A 322 20.90 -15.48 10.21
N GLU A 323 19.75 -16.09 10.50
CA GLU A 323 18.88 -16.74 9.53
C GLU A 323 17.46 -16.16 9.63
N LEU A 324 16.90 -15.68 8.51
CA LEU A 324 15.61 -14.97 8.48
C LEU A 324 14.57 -15.76 7.69
N LEU A 325 13.45 -16.07 8.34
CA LEU A 325 12.29 -16.76 7.75
C LEU A 325 11.03 -15.89 7.83
N ARG A 326 10.07 -16.13 6.92
CA ARG A 326 8.68 -15.65 7.05
C ARG A 326 7.73 -16.83 7.15
N VAL A 327 6.91 -16.89 8.19
CA VAL A 327 5.89 -17.93 8.42
C VAL A 327 4.54 -17.25 8.55
N GLY A 328 3.70 -17.38 7.52
CA GLY A 328 2.47 -16.59 7.41
C GLY A 328 2.80 -15.11 7.30
N ASP A 329 2.37 -14.31 8.28
CA ASP A 329 2.63 -12.87 8.34
C ASP A 329 3.70 -12.48 9.38
N THR A 330 4.23 -13.45 10.12
CA THR A 330 5.29 -13.21 11.12
C THR A 330 6.66 -13.55 10.54
N TYR A 331 7.61 -12.63 10.73
CA TYR A 331 9.03 -12.81 10.45
C TYR A 331 9.73 -13.38 11.68
N TYR A 332 10.61 -14.35 11.46
CA TYR A 332 11.41 -15.00 12.48
C TYR A 332 12.89 -14.84 12.15
N LEU A 333 13.61 -14.18 13.04
CA LEU A 333 15.07 -14.10 12.97
C LEU A 333 15.62 -15.15 13.93
N PHE A 334 16.43 -16.07 13.43
CA PHE A 334 17.18 -17.05 14.19
C PHE A 334 18.65 -16.61 14.23
N ALA A 335 19.35 -16.92 15.31
CA ALA A 335 20.73 -16.47 15.51
C ALA A 335 21.45 -17.30 16.57
N ASP A 336 22.76 -17.14 16.61
CA ASP A 336 23.57 -17.35 17.80
C ASP A 336 23.09 -16.43 18.94
N ASP A 337 23.10 -16.95 20.17
CA ASP A 337 22.65 -16.28 21.38
C ASP A 337 23.66 -16.49 22.50
N ASP A 338 24.56 -15.52 22.67
CA ASP A 338 25.63 -15.47 23.68
C ASP A 338 25.27 -14.54 24.86
N PRO A 339 24.43 -15.00 25.82
CA PRO A 339 24.04 -14.23 26.98
C PRO A 339 25.21 -14.03 27.96
N HIS A 340 25.35 -12.81 28.46
CA HIS A 340 26.45 -12.32 29.30
C HIS A 340 26.80 -13.19 30.52
N ASP A 341 25.78 -13.80 31.12
CA ASP A 341 25.87 -14.64 32.33
C ASP A 341 25.55 -16.12 32.05
N GLY A 342 25.47 -16.53 30.79
CA GLY A 342 25.08 -17.88 30.38
C GLY A 342 26.15 -18.61 29.57
N LYS A 343 25.70 -19.30 28.52
CA LYS A 343 26.53 -19.90 27.48
C LYS A 343 25.85 -19.63 26.14
N ILE A 344 26.65 -19.44 25.10
CA ILE A 344 26.19 -19.43 23.72
C ILE A 344 25.27 -20.62 23.40
N GLY A 345 24.25 -20.35 22.60
CA GLY A 345 23.19 -21.28 22.25
C GLY A 345 22.36 -20.75 21.08
N PHE A 346 21.36 -21.53 20.68
CA PHE A 346 20.48 -21.23 19.57
C PHE A 346 19.32 -20.37 20.08
N GLY A 347 19.15 -19.17 19.55
CA GLY A 347 18.10 -18.22 19.94
C GLY A 347 17.27 -17.74 18.75
N TYR A 348 16.21 -16.98 19.05
CA TYR A 348 15.36 -16.37 18.02
C TYR A 348 14.64 -15.10 18.50
N TRP A 349 14.19 -14.32 17.53
CA TRP A 349 13.30 -13.16 17.67
C TRP A 349 12.17 -13.29 16.65
N TYR A 350 11.11 -12.50 16.86
CA TYR A 350 9.99 -12.42 15.93
C TYR A 350 9.48 -10.98 15.78
N SER A 351 8.85 -10.69 14.64
CA SER A 351 8.17 -9.43 14.36
C SER A 351 7.10 -9.65 13.30
N ASP A 352 5.96 -8.95 13.38
CA ASP A 352 5.00 -8.86 12.28
C ASP A 352 5.39 -7.73 11.28
N ASP A 353 6.48 -7.00 11.55
CA ASP A 353 7.09 -5.98 10.68
C ASP A 353 8.60 -6.21 10.49
N LEU A 354 9.03 -6.48 9.25
CA LEU A 354 10.43 -6.68 8.86
C LEU A 354 11.29 -5.40 8.92
N TYR A 355 10.67 -4.23 8.83
CA TYR A 355 11.34 -2.93 8.97
C TYR A 355 11.29 -2.38 10.40
N GLY A 356 10.68 -3.14 11.32
CA GLY A 356 10.51 -2.81 12.72
C GLY A 356 11.57 -3.43 13.63
N LYS A 357 11.36 -3.27 14.95
CA LYS A 357 12.18 -3.93 15.97
C LYS A 357 11.65 -5.33 16.25
N PHE A 358 12.53 -6.31 16.26
CA PHE A 358 12.21 -7.69 16.58
C PHE A 358 12.19 -7.93 18.09
N THR A 359 11.27 -8.78 18.55
CA THR A 359 11.09 -9.17 19.95
C THR A 359 11.82 -10.49 20.22
N TYR A 360 12.76 -10.51 21.16
CA TYR A 360 13.49 -11.72 21.55
C TYR A 360 12.54 -12.76 22.13
N GLY A 361 12.48 -13.93 21.49
CA GLY A 361 11.62 -15.05 21.89
C GLY A 361 12.26 -15.98 22.91
N GLY A 362 13.58 -15.93 23.06
CA GLY A 362 14.34 -16.72 24.04
C GLY A 362 15.29 -17.73 23.42
N GLN A 363 16.19 -18.26 24.25
CA GLN A 363 17.09 -19.34 23.88
C GLN A 363 16.32 -20.67 23.72
N ILE A 364 16.37 -21.25 22.53
CA ILE A 364 15.84 -22.58 22.21
C ILE A 364 16.71 -23.67 22.83
N ARG A 365 18.05 -23.52 22.74
CA ARG A 365 18.99 -24.53 23.24
C ARG A 365 20.35 -23.94 23.60
N GLY A 366 20.76 -24.05 24.86
CA GLY A 366 22.03 -23.51 25.35
C GLY A 366 23.20 -24.50 25.42
N GLY A 367 24.42 -23.99 25.26
CA GLY A 367 25.66 -24.64 25.69
C GLY A 367 26.61 -25.12 24.59
N GLN A 368 26.41 -24.67 23.35
CA GLN A 368 27.14 -25.02 22.14
C GLN A 368 26.98 -23.88 21.13
N HIS A 369 28.03 -23.54 20.38
CA HIS A 369 27.97 -22.65 19.21
C HIS A 369 27.03 -23.29 18.16
N PRO A 370 25.91 -22.67 17.80
CA PRO A 370 24.97 -23.24 16.83
C PRO A 370 25.31 -22.99 15.37
N ASP A 371 25.64 -21.77 14.95
CA ASP A 371 25.69 -21.33 13.54
C ASP A 371 24.39 -21.74 12.79
N PRO A 372 23.21 -21.25 13.20
CA PRO A 372 21.95 -21.89 12.88
C PRO A 372 21.43 -21.52 11.49
N THR A 373 21.40 -22.49 10.56
CA THR A 373 20.53 -22.40 9.38
C THR A 373 19.24 -23.16 9.62
N VAL A 374 18.12 -22.55 9.22
CA VAL A 374 16.77 -22.99 9.54
C VAL A 374 15.94 -22.98 8.26
N GLY A 375 15.13 -24.03 8.06
CA GLY A 375 14.19 -24.08 6.95
C GLY A 375 13.02 -25.02 7.23
N PHE A 376 12.27 -25.39 6.20
CA PHE A 376 11.13 -26.31 6.29
C PHE A 376 11.33 -27.53 5.39
N ALA A 377 11.12 -28.72 5.93
CA ALA A 377 11.30 -29.98 5.21
C ALA A 377 10.47 -31.11 5.85
N GLU A 378 9.98 -32.05 5.04
CA GLU A 378 9.12 -33.17 5.46
C GLU A 378 7.88 -32.74 6.30
N GLY A 379 7.39 -31.50 6.12
CA GLY A 379 6.27 -30.94 6.88
C GLY A 379 6.61 -30.38 8.27
N GLU A 380 7.90 -30.25 8.62
CA GLU A 380 8.38 -29.69 9.88
C GLU A 380 9.46 -28.62 9.62
N PHE A 381 9.60 -27.66 10.54
CA PHE A 381 10.76 -26.78 10.55
C PHE A 381 11.97 -27.55 11.06
N VAL A 382 13.11 -27.39 10.40
CA VAL A 382 14.39 -28.03 10.73
C VAL A 382 15.45 -26.96 10.93
N ALA A 383 16.29 -27.12 11.94
CA ALA A 383 17.48 -26.31 12.15
C ALA A 383 18.71 -27.21 12.18
N PHE A 384 19.68 -26.91 11.32
CA PHE A 384 20.98 -27.55 11.27
C PHE A 384 21.94 -26.71 12.11
N LEU A 385 22.68 -27.37 13.02
CA LEU A 385 23.53 -26.70 14.01
C LEU A 385 24.93 -27.35 14.01
N GLN A 386 25.96 -26.71 14.58
CA GLN A 386 27.27 -27.35 14.82
C GLN A 386 27.23 -28.51 15.87
N GLY A 387 26.13 -29.24 16.03
CA GLY A 387 25.91 -30.19 17.12
C GLY A 387 24.94 -31.33 16.82
N THR A 388 23.74 -31.27 17.40
CA THR A 388 22.63 -32.18 17.08
C THR A 388 21.52 -31.32 16.52
N ASP A 389 21.13 -31.61 15.28
CA ASP A 389 20.07 -30.90 14.58
C ASP A 389 18.75 -31.03 15.34
N VAL A 390 17.85 -30.06 15.17
CA VAL A 390 16.56 -30.01 15.83
C VAL A 390 15.42 -29.80 14.85
N ARG A 391 14.22 -30.24 15.22
CA ARG A 391 12.99 -30.08 14.45
C ARG A 391 11.83 -29.56 15.30
N SER A 392 10.96 -28.77 14.69
CA SER A 392 9.79 -28.14 15.29
C SER A 392 8.59 -28.27 14.35
N ARG A 393 7.38 -28.39 14.92
CA ARG A 393 6.13 -28.32 14.14
C ARG A 393 5.67 -26.89 13.85
N GLY A 394 6.40 -25.89 14.34
CA GLY A 394 6.05 -24.46 14.24
C GLY A 394 5.70 -23.85 15.61
N PRO A 395 5.22 -22.59 15.64
CA PRO A 395 4.84 -21.89 16.87
C PRO A 395 3.67 -22.55 17.60
N TRP A 396 2.70 -23.08 16.84
CA TRP A 396 1.41 -23.52 17.38
C TRP A 396 1.52 -24.56 18.51
N ALA A 397 0.62 -24.47 19.48
CA ALA A 397 0.50 -25.36 20.63
C ALA A 397 -0.48 -26.50 20.37
N ASP A 398 0.02 -27.73 20.46
CA ASP A 398 -0.78 -28.95 20.30
C ASP A 398 -1.88 -29.02 21.38
N GLY A 399 -3.03 -29.62 21.02
CA GLY A 399 -4.07 -29.93 22.00
C GLY A 399 -5.02 -28.78 22.37
N VAL A 400 -5.15 -27.77 21.51
CA VAL A 400 -6.33 -26.89 21.52
C VAL A 400 -7.52 -27.60 20.88
N GLU A 401 -8.61 -27.71 21.61
CA GLU A 401 -9.92 -28.12 21.08
C GLU A 401 -10.88 -26.94 21.15
N ALA A 402 -11.68 -26.75 20.10
CA ALA A 402 -12.71 -25.70 20.02
C ALA A 402 -14.10 -26.30 19.77
N GLN A 403 -15.11 -25.54 20.19
CA GLN A 403 -16.53 -25.78 19.94
C GLN A 403 -17.19 -24.41 19.74
N ALA A 404 -18.19 -24.30 18.86
CA ALA A 404 -19.01 -23.10 18.77
C ALA A 404 -20.47 -23.47 18.63
N GLY A 405 -21.34 -22.54 18.95
CA GLY A 405 -22.77 -22.72 18.86
C GLY A 405 -23.50 -21.43 18.55
N VAL A 406 -24.73 -21.59 18.08
CA VAL A 406 -25.55 -20.54 17.49
C VAL A 406 -26.92 -20.47 18.20
N ASP A 407 -27.33 -19.25 18.55
CA ASP A 407 -28.70 -18.90 18.94
C ASP A 407 -29.52 -18.76 17.66
N VAL A 408 -30.47 -19.66 17.41
CA VAL A 408 -31.21 -19.73 16.14
C VAL A 408 -32.46 -18.86 16.17
N ASP A 409 -33.09 -18.66 17.32
CA ASP A 409 -34.39 -17.96 17.43
C ASP A 409 -34.34 -16.55 18.04
N GLY A 410 -33.21 -16.18 18.66
CA GLY A 410 -32.94 -14.87 19.24
C GLY A 410 -33.36 -14.72 20.70
N ASP A 411 -33.60 -15.81 21.44
CA ASP A 411 -33.98 -15.75 22.86
C ASP A 411 -32.81 -15.44 23.83
N GLY A 412 -31.57 -15.44 23.33
CA GLY A 412 -30.36 -15.22 24.13
C GLY A 412 -29.77 -16.50 24.73
N THR A 413 -30.18 -17.67 24.24
CA THR A 413 -29.58 -18.97 24.56
C THR A 413 -29.08 -19.68 23.30
N ILE A 414 -28.13 -20.61 23.44
CA ILE A 414 -27.54 -21.32 22.31
C ILE A 414 -28.28 -22.64 22.08
N ASP A 415 -28.94 -22.75 20.92
CA ASP A 415 -29.72 -23.92 20.51
C ASP A 415 -28.85 -25.08 20.03
N GLU A 416 -27.95 -24.79 19.09
CA GLU A 416 -27.15 -25.79 18.40
C GLU A 416 -25.66 -25.52 18.60
N TRP A 417 -24.90 -26.60 18.76
CA TRP A 417 -23.45 -26.59 18.96
C TRP A 417 -22.80 -27.54 17.95
N THR A 418 -21.60 -27.18 17.47
CA THR A 418 -20.69 -28.15 16.84
C THR A 418 -20.29 -29.22 17.86
N GLU A 419 -19.74 -30.35 17.39
CA GLU A 419 -18.92 -31.20 18.28
C GLU A 419 -17.61 -30.48 18.63
N TRP A 420 -16.97 -30.88 19.75
CA TRP A 420 -15.60 -30.46 20.04
C TRP A 420 -14.65 -31.03 18.99
N ARG A 421 -13.78 -30.17 18.43
CA ARG A 421 -12.75 -30.56 17.45
C ARG A 421 -11.40 -29.99 17.84
N THR A 422 -10.34 -30.76 17.65
CA THR A 422 -8.98 -30.21 17.69
C THR A 422 -8.83 -29.19 16.56
N VAL A 423 -8.40 -27.98 16.90
CA VAL A 423 -8.00 -26.95 15.94
C VAL A 423 -6.49 -26.81 16.00
N LYS A 424 -5.87 -26.64 14.83
CA LYS A 424 -4.42 -26.43 14.72
C LYS A 424 -4.09 -25.62 13.49
N GLU A 425 -3.01 -24.88 13.60
CA GLU A 425 -2.37 -24.21 12.47
C GLU A 425 -1.55 -25.24 11.68
N GLU A 426 -1.47 -25.07 10.35
CA GLU A 426 -0.64 -25.92 9.49
C GLU A 426 0.29 -25.09 8.60
N TYR A 427 1.50 -25.57 8.39
CA TYR A 427 2.56 -24.87 7.65
C TYR A 427 2.92 -25.59 6.36
N SER A 428 3.30 -24.84 5.32
CA SER A 428 3.72 -25.43 4.04
C SER A 428 4.67 -24.52 3.26
N SER A 429 5.58 -25.10 2.48
CA SER A 429 6.48 -24.39 1.59
C SER A 429 5.74 -23.61 0.50
N ILE A 430 6.34 -22.50 0.07
CA ILE A 430 5.89 -21.75 -1.11
C ILE A 430 6.87 -22.07 -2.24
N GLU A 431 6.38 -22.75 -3.27
CA GLU A 431 7.20 -23.16 -4.43
C GLU A 431 7.96 -21.94 -5.00
N GLY A 432 9.28 -22.09 -5.09
CA GLY A 432 10.20 -21.05 -5.56
C GLY A 432 10.69 -20.08 -4.50
N PHE A 433 10.34 -20.22 -3.21
CA PHE A 433 10.86 -19.40 -2.11
C PHE A 433 11.49 -20.29 -1.03
N ALA A 434 12.80 -20.16 -0.81
CA ALA A 434 13.51 -21.07 0.10
C ALA A 434 13.26 -20.80 1.59
N LYS A 435 12.74 -19.62 1.93
CA LYS A 435 12.62 -19.11 3.32
C LYS A 435 11.24 -18.50 3.66
N CYS A 436 10.26 -18.56 2.75
CA CYS A 436 8.88 -18.11 2.97
C CYS A 436 7.90 -19.30 3.03
N TYR A 437 7.04 -19.32 4.05
CA TYR A 437 6.13 -20.43 4.34
C TYR A 437 4.70 -19.94 4.53
N LYS A 438 3.74 -20.67 3.97
CA LYS A 438 2.30 -20.43 4.13
C LYS A 438 1.80 -20.98 5.45
N THR A 439 0.86 -20.26 6.04
CA THR A 439 0.10 -20.66 7.22
C THR A 439 -1.36 -20.92 6.84
N THR A 440 -1.89 -22.09 7.22
CA THR A 440 -3.33 -22.37 7.21
C THR A 440 -3.84 -22.14 8.63
N PRO A 441 -4.72 -21.14 8.88
CA PRO A 441 -5.14 -20.78 10.23
C PRO A 441 -5.84 -21.93 10.97
N ALA A 442 -5.66 -21.97 12.29
CA ALA A 442 -6.44 -22.87 13.13
C ALA A 442 -7.92 -22.44 13.11
N ALA A 443 -8.77 -23.27 12.49
CA ALA A 443 -10.16 -22.91 12.22
C ALA A 443 -11.16 -24.01 12.59
N LEU A 444 -12.33 -23.59 13.09
CA LEU A 444 -13.52 -24.39 13.28
C LEU A 444 -14.58 -23.97 12.25
N ASP A 445 -14.84 -24.82 11.26
CA ASP A 445 -15.90 -24.64 10.26
C ASP A 445 -17.30 -24.68 10.90
N LEU A 446 -18.09 -23.64 10.65
CA LEU A 446 -19.47 -23.45 11.13
C LEU A 446 -20.52 -23.51 10.01
N SER A 447 -20.12 -23.74 8.76
CA SER A 447 -21.01 -23.67 7.58
C SER A 447 -22.19 -24.65 7.62
N GLU A 448 -22.04 -25.77 8.35
CA GLU A 448 -23.09 -26.77 8.58
C GLU A 448 -24.07 -26.41 9.72
N LEU A 449 -23.77 -25.38 10.54
CA LEU A 449 -24.73 -24.89 11.54
C LEU A 449 -25.84 -24.07 10.87
N PRO A 450 -27.07 -24.10 11.41
CA PRO A 450 -28.12 -23.19 10.97
C PRO A 450 -27.71 -21.74 11.21
N ALA A 451 -28.20 -20.86 10.34
CA ALA A 451 -28.11 -19.43 10.58
C ALA A 451 -28.80 -19.03 11.91
N GLY A 452 -28.33 -17.98 12.57
CA GLY A 452 -28.82 -17.54 13.87
C GLY A 452 -28.55 -16.07 14.20
N TYR A 453 -29.10 -15.60 15.31
CA TYR A 453 -29.03 -14.22 15.78
C TYR A 453 -27.87 -13.95 16.73
N ALA A 454 -27.26 -14.99 17.30
CA ALA A 454 -26.05 -14.85 18.11
C ALA A 454 -25.13 -16.05 17.94
N VAL A 455 -23.85 -15.87 18.30
CA VAL A 455 -22.84 -16.94 18.32
C VAL A 455 -22.12 -16.97 19.66
N GLN A 456 -21.66 -18.14 20.06
CA GLN A 456 -20.82 -18.35 21.23
C GLN A 456 -19.71 -19.33 20.86
N PHE A 457 -18.46 -19.05 21.23
CA PHE A 457 -17.36 -20.00 21.07
C PHE A 457 -16.83 -20.47 22.43
N LYS A 458 -16.26 -21.66 22.43
CA LYS A 458 -15.50 -22.22 23.55
C LYS A 458 -14.22 -22.81 23.01
N PHE A 459 -13.16 -22.71 23.79
CA PHE A 459 -11.96 -23.49 23.55
C PHE A 459 -11.44 -24.07 24.86
N LYS A 460 -10.70 -25.17 24.77
CA LYS A 460 -9.98 -25.78 25.89
C LYS A 460 -8.63 -26.24 25.40
N THR A 461 -7.62 -26.18 26.26
CA THR A 461 -6.26 -26.58 25.90
C THR A 461 -5.66 -27.54 26.91
N SER A 462 -4.98 -28.58 26.43
CA SER A 462 -4.11 -29.41 27.26
C SER A 462 -2.69 -28.84 27.44
N ASP A 463 -2.28 -27.89 26.61
CA ASP A 463 -0.97 -27.25 26.62
C ASP A 463 -1.03 -25.86 27.29
N PRO A 464 -0.28 -25.60 28.39
CA PRO A 464 -0.22 -24.28 29.02
C PRO A 464 0.50 -23.21 28.18
N GLU A 465 1.20 -23.59 27.11
CA GLU A 465 1.81 -22.64 26.17
C GLU A 465 0.87 -22.27 24.99
N ALA A 466 -0.38 -22.75 25.01
CA ALA A 466 -1.42 -22.38 24.04
C ALA A 466 -2.05 -21.01 24.34
N VAL A 467 -1.22 -19.96 24.28
CA VAL A 467 -1.66 -18.57 24.49
C VAL A 467 -2.32 -18.05 23.21
N LEU A 468 -3.65 -17.83 23.26
CA LEU A 468 -4.37 -17.22 22.13
C LEU A 468 -4.23 -15.70 22.21
N ASP A 469 -3.90 -15.04 21.10
CA ASP A 469 -3.88 -13.58 21.00
C ASP A 469 -5.13 -13.05 20.28
N ARG A 470 -5.60 -13.73 19.22
CA ARG A 470 -6.79 -13.33 18.46
C ARG A 470 -7.76 -14.47 18.19
N VAL A 471 -9.06 -14.18 18.30
CA VAL A 471 -10.16 -15.03 17.81
C VAL A 471 -11.05 -14.21 16.90
N GLU A 472 -11.42 -14.76 15.75
CA GLU A 472 -12.36 -14.13 14.82
C GLU A 472 -13.47 -15.10 14.41
N VAL A 473 -14.72 -14.64 14.46
CA VAL A 473 -15.88 -15.35 13.92
C VAL A 473 -16.30 -14.67 12.63
N THR A 474 -16.22 -15.37 11.51
CA THR A 474 -16.70 -14.90 10.20
C THR A 474 -18.14 -15.34 9.94
N SER A 475 -18.91 -14.49 9.27
CA SER A 475 -20.33 -14.70 9.03
C SER A 475 -20.83 -13.88 7.84
N ALA A 476 -21.98 -14.22 7.28
CA ALA A 476 -22.66 -13.40 6.28
C ALA A 476 -24.15 -13.27 6.59
N ALA A 477 -24.70 -12.08 6.41
CA ALA A 477 -26.12 -11.84 6.72
C ALA A 477 -27.01 -12.74 5.86
N VAL A 478 -27.95 -13.45 6.50
CA VAL A 478 -29.00 -14.16 5.77
C VAL A 478 -30.06 -13.16 5.38
N ASP A 479 -30.17 -12.91 4.08
CA ASP A 479 -31.27 -12.15 3.49
C ASP A 479 -32.61 -12.86 3.76
N SER A 480 -33.22 -12.54 4.90
CA SER A 480 -34.64 -12.77 5.13
C SER A 480 -35.41 -11.86 4.18
N ALA A 481 -35.98 -12.43 3.12
CA ALA A 481 -36.78 -11.70 2.14
C ALA A 481 -38.12 -11.21 2.72
N ALA A 482 -38.09 -10.12 3.50
CA ALA A 482 -39.21 -9.24 3.80
C ALA A 482 -38.68 -7.85 4.24
N PRO A 483 -39.32 -6.73 3.87
CA PRO A 483 -38.75 -5.40 4.03
C PRO A 483 -39.14 -4.72 5.35
N GLN A 484 -38.20 -3.99 5.95
CA GLN A 484 -38.46 -2.82 6.80
C GLN A 484 -37.27 -1.85 6.67
N GLU A 485 -37.50 -0.68 6.09
CA GLU A 485 -37.72 0.58 6.83
C GLU A 485 -36.45 1.04 7.57
N ALA A 486 -35.57 1.70 6.82
CA ALA A 486 -34.56 2.59 7.40
C ALA A 486 -35.26 3.85 7.95
N GLU A 487 -34.69 4.46 8.99
CA GLU A 487 -35.17 5.75 9.50
C GLU A 487 -35.08 6.82 8.40
N GLU A 488 -36.23 7.39 8.06
CA GLU A 488 -36.38 8.38 7.00
C GLU A 488 -35.91 9.75 7.51
N THR A 489 -34.67 10.13 7.19
CA THR A 489 -34.28 11.55 7.20
C THR A 489 -34.99 12.23 6.02
N GLU A 490 -35.75 13.30 6.31
CA GLU A 490 -36.76 13.80 5.36
C GLU A 490 -36.22 14.12 3.94
N PRO A 491 -36.95 13.73 2.88
CA PRO A 491 -36.54 14.02 1.50
C PRO A 491 -36.70 15.51 1.18
N THR A 492 -35.59 16.25 1.16
CA THR A 492 -35.58 17.66 0.73
C THR A 492 -35.80 17.79 -0.77
N SER A 493 -37.07 17.97 -1.13
CA SER A 493 -37.59 18.43 -2.43
C SER A 493 -37.51 17.45 -3.60
N THR A 494 -38.64 17.33 -4.31
CA THR A 494 -38.66 16.95 -5.72
C THR A 494 -37.93 18.03 -6.54
N SER A 495 -36.63 17.86 -6.76
CA SER A 495 -35.93 18.68 -7.74
C SER A 495 -36.51 18.43 -9.14
N ALA A 496 -36.60 19.47 -9.96
CA ALA A 496 -36.87 19.27 -11.37
C ALA A 496 -35.69 18.50 -11.98
N LYS A 497 -35.96 17.48 -12.82
CA LYS A 497 -34.90 16.73 -13.49
C LYS A 497 -33.94 17.70 -14.20
N TYR A 498 -32.64 17.45 -14.06
CA TYR A 498 -31.61 18.20 -14.77
C TYR A 498 -31.86 18.12 -16.27
N THR A 499 -31.62 19.23 -16.96
CA THR A 499 -31.78 19.33 -18.42
C THR A 499 -30.44 19.66 -19.05
N ALA A 500 -30.32 19.55 -20.37
CA ALA A 500 -29.13 19.97 -21.10
C ALA A 500 -28.92 21.51 -21.16
N ASP A 501 -29.40 22.26 -20.16
CA ASP A 501 -29.05 23.66 -19.89
C ASP A 501 -28.18 23.68 -18.63
N TRP A 502 -26.98 24.27 -18.75
CA TRP A 502 -26.05 24.50 -17.64
C TRP A 502 -26.75 25.09 -16.41
N LYS A 503 -27.68 26.03 -16.63
CA LYS A 503 -28.42 26.70 -15.54
C LYS A 503 -29.31 25.79 -14.72
N SER A 504 -29.71 24.64 -15.27
CA SER A 504 -30.47 23.65 -14.50
C SER A 504 -29.58 22.88 -13.53
N MET A 505 -28.27 22.85 -13.77
CA MET A 505 -27.24 22.16 -12.98
C MET A 505 -26.36 23.12 -12.15
N ASP A 506 -26.53 24.45 -12.30
CA ASP A 506 -25.80 25.48 -11.55
C ASP A 506 -25.82 25.20 -10.04
N GLY A 507 -24.65 25.10 -9.41
CA GLY A 507 -24.54 24.88 -7.98
C GLY A 507 -24.87 23.46 -7.50
N TYR A 508 -24.84 22.45 -8.38
CA TYR A 508 -24.88 21.04 -7.97
C TYR A 508 -23.83 20.79 -6.86
N PRO A 509 -24.22 20.25 -5.69
CA PRO A 509 -23.36 20.20 -4.52
C PRO A 509 -22.25 19.15 -4.69
N VAL A 510 -21.08 19.45 -4.12
CA VAL A 510 -20.04 18.43 -3.91
C VAL A 510 -20.59 17.39 -2.94
N PRO A 511 -20.51 16.08 -3.24
CA PRO A 511 -21.03 15.06 -2.36
C PRO A 511 -20.19 14.97 -1.06
N GLN A 512 -20.88 14.76 0.06
CA GLN A 512 -20.27 14.81 1.39
C GLN A 512 -19.08 13.86 1.55
N TRP A 513 -19.19 12.63 1.03
CA TRP A 513 -18.10 11.66 1.04
C TRP A 513 -16.85 12.16 0.32
N PHE A 514 -16.98 12.92 -0.77
CA PHE A 514 -15.83 13.46 -1.49
C PHE A 514 -15.18 14.60 -0.71
N ASP A 515 -15.98 15.43 -0.03
CA ASP A 515 -15.40 16.45 0.83
C ASP A 515 -14.58 15.82 1.95
N ASP A 516 -15.09 14.77 2.60
CA ASP A 516 -14.42 14.11 3.72
C ASP A 516 -13.26 13.18 3.33
N ALA A 517 -13.27 12.63 2.11
CA ALA A 517 -12.30 11.63 1.62
C ALA A 517 -10.83 12.10 1.60
N LYS A 518 -10.58 13.35 1.19
CA LYS A 518 -9.26 14.02 1.05
C LYS A 518 -8.22 13.41 0.11
N PHE A 519 -8.11 12.09 0.04
CA PHE A 519 -7.05 11.38 -0.67
C PHE A 519 -7.61 10.25 -1.52
N GLY A 520 -7.14 10.18 -2.77
CA GLY A 520 -7.48 9.12 -3.71
C GLY A 520 -6.33 8.82 -4.67
N ILE A 521 -6.42 7.68 -5.35
CA ILE A 521 -5.41 7.22 -6.32
C ILE A 521 -5.93 7.38 -7.74
N PHE A 522 -5.11 7.95 -8.62
CA PHE A 522 -5.32 7.94 -10.06
C PHE A 522 -4.44 6.84 -10.68
N ILE A 523 -4.93 6.18 -11.71
CA ILE A 523 -4.21 5.13 -12.41
C ILE A 523 -4.26 5.43 -13.90
N HIS A 524 -3.12 5.82 -14.47
CA HIS A 524 -2.94 5.87 -15.93
C HIS A 524 -2.29 4.57 -16.40
N TRP A 525 -3.14 3.69 -16.91
CA TRP A 525 -2.77 2.37 -17.38
C TRP A 525 -3.48 2.06 -18.70
N GLY A 526 -2.80 1.34 -19.59
CA GLY A 526 -3.26 1.05 -20.94
C GLY A 526 -2.08 0.68 -21.86
N PRO A 527 -2.29 0.57 -23.18
CA PRO A 527 -1.26 0.02 -24.06
C PRO A 527 -0.02 0.89 -24.23
N TYR A 528 -0.11 2.19 -23.93
CA TYR A 528 1.05 3.06 -23.78
C TYR A 528 2.04 2.60 -22.67
N SER A 529 1.59 1.84 -21.66
CA SER A 529 2.50 1.21 -20.68
C SER A 529 3.42 0.13 -21.29
N VAL A 530 3.11 -0.43 -22.47
CA VAL A 530 4.03 -1.33 -23.21
C VAL A 530 5.25 -0.57 -23.71
N MET A 531 5.03 0.66 -24.20
CA MET A 531 6.11 1.55 -24.61
C MET A 531 6.94 1.97 -23.41
N GLY A 532 6.31 2.34 -22.29
CA GLY A 532 6.98 2.69 -21.04
C GLY A 532 8.02 3.81 -21.18
N TYR A 533 7.91 4.64 -22.23
CA TYR A 533 9.02 5.44 -22.74
C TYR A 533 8.66 6.90 -22.89
N LYS A 534 9.67 7.77 -22.72
CA LYS A 534 9.62 9.16 -23.13
C LYS A 534 11.01 9.64 -23.56
N LYS A 535 11.08 10.37 -24.68
CA LYS A 535 12.32 11.02 -25.14
C LYS A 535 12.94 11.89 -24.04
N GLY A 536 14.16 11.53 -23.61
CA GLY A 536 14.87 12.21 -22.53
C GLY A 536 14.52 11.73 -21.11
N GLY A 537 13.74 10.66 -20.98
CA GLY A 537 13.46 9.98 -19.71
C GLY A 537 12.70 10.84 -18.69
N ARG A 538 11.77 11.68 -19.15
CA ARG A 538 10.91 12.52 -18.29
C ARG A 538 9.69 13.07 -19.03
N GLY A 539 8.57 13.22 -18.32
CA GLY A 539 7.30 13.71 -18.84
C GLY A 539 6.38 12.59 -19.35
N TYR A 540 5.17 13.00 -19.74
CA TYR A 540 4.00 12.17 -20.04
C TYR A 540 4.28 11.04 -21.05
N ALA A 541 4.49 9.82 -20.57
CA ALA A 541 4.74 8.61 -21.38
C ALA A 541 3.46 8.10 -22.06
N GLU A 542 2.30 8.37 -21.48
CA GLU A 542 0.97 8.15 -22.04
C GLU A 542 0.69 8.93 -23.35
N HIS A 543 1.56 9.89 -23.70
CA HIS A 543 1.54 10.58 -25.00
C HIS A 543 2.43 9.95 -26.07
N THR A 544 3.28 8.98 -25.72
CA THR A 544 4.24 8.39 -26.65
C THR A 544 3.60 7.73 -27.89
N PRO A 545 2.38 7.13 -27.84
CA PRO A 545 1.69 6.70 -29.05
C PRO A 545 1.44 7.80 -30.08
N SER A 546 1.33 9.08 -29.67
CA SER A 546 1.28 10.22 -30.59
C SER A 546 2.69 10.71 -30.99
N ASP A 547 3.65 10.64 -30.07
CA ASP A 547 5.00 11.14 -30.30
C ASP A 547 5.77 10.35 -31.37
N ILE A 548 5.51 9.04 -31.51
CA ILE A 548 6.17 8.22 -32.56
C ILE A 548 5.91 8.76 -33.97
N TYR A 549 4.72 9.30 -34.22
CA TYR A 549 4.32 9.94 -35.49
C TYR A 549 4.71 11.43 -35.58
N ASN A 550 5.04 12.06 -34.44
CA ASN A 550 5.39 13.49 -34.39
C ASN A 550 6.90 13.75 -34.55
N ASP A 551 7.75 12.83 -34.08
CA ASP A 551 9.22 12.94 -34.14
C ASP A 551 9.82 11.60 -34.61
N GLN A 552 9.45 11.22 -35.84
CA GLN A 552 9.87 9.99 -36.53
C GLN A 552 11.39 9.78 -36.45
N LYS A 553 12.19 10.84 -36.65
CA LYS A 553 13.65 10.79 -36.63
C LYS A 553 14.21 10.26 -35.29
N HIS A 554 13.51 10.50 -34.20
CA HIS A 554 13.88 10.00 -32.88
C HIS A 554 13.26 8.63 -32.60
N HIS A 555 11.98 8.47 -32.91
CA HIS A 555 11.22 7.31 -32.45
C HIS A 555 11.33 6.10 -33.38
N TYR A 556 11.55 6.25 -34.68
CA TYR A 556 11.63 5.10 -35.59
C TYR A 556 12.82 4.20 -35.28
N PRO A 557 14.06 4.70 -35.06
CA PRO A 557 15.17 3.84 -34.63
C PRO A 557 14.92 3.15 -33.29
N TRP A 558 14.22 3.82 -32.37
CA TRP A 558 13.84 3.24 -31.07
C TRP A 558 12.73 2.18 -31.21
N MET A 559 11.78 2.35 -32.12
CA MET A 559 10.76 1.34 -32.45
C MET A 559 11.40 0.13 -33.15
N GLU A 560 12.33 0.33 -34.09
CA GLU A 560 13.13 -0.74 -34.69
C GLU A 560 13.90 -1.55 -33.64
N GLU A 561 14.60 -0.86 -32.72
CA GLU A 561 15.39 -1.47 -31.65
C GLU A 561 14.52 -2.25 -30.65
N ARG A 562 13.37 -1.69 -30.24
CA ARG A 562 12.51 -2.26 -29.19
C ARG A 562 11.50 -3.29 -29.69
N PHE A 563 10.98 -3.13 -30.92
CA PHE A 563 9.87 -3.92 -31.46
C PHE A 563 10.16 -4.58 -32.81
N GLY A 564 11.30 -4.28 -33.45
CA GLY A 564 11.68 -4.88 -34.74
C GLY A 564 11.00 -4.25 -35.97
N GLY A 565 10.33 -3.11 -35.81
CA GLY A 565 9.67 -2.39 -36.91
C GLY A 565 9.27 -0.96 -36.51
N HIS A 566 8.87 -0.15 -37.48
CA HIS A 566 8.40 1.23 -37.28
C HIS A 566 7.24 1.56 -38.26
N PRO A 567 6.50 2.68 -38.06
CA PRO A 567 5.41 3.04 -38.96
C PRO A 567 5.91 3.39 -40.37
N PRO A 568 5.15 3.10 -41.43
CA PRO A 568 3.77 2.59 -41.42
C PRO A 568 3.63 1.06 -41.25
N GLU A 569 4.68 0.28 -41.48
CA GLU A 569 4.59 -1.19 -41.42
C GLU A 569 4.30 -1.74 -40.01
N PHE A 570 4.79 -1.07 -38.96
CA PHE A 570 4.56 -1.45 -37.57
C PHE A 570 4.33 -0.20 -36.68
N GLY A 571 3.11 -0.02 -36.17
CA GLY A 571 2.67 1.19 -35.47
C GLY A 571 1.96 0.91 -34.15
N TYR A 572 1.18 1.88 -33.66
CA TYR A 572 0.53 1.72 -32.35
C TYR A 572 -0.49 0.58 -32.35
N LYS A 573 -1.21 0.37 -33.45
CA LYS A 573 -2.13 -0.76 -33.65
C LYS A 573 -1.49 -2.12 -33.36
N ASP A 574 -0.17 -2.26 -33.57
CA ASP A 574 0.59 -3.50 -33.36
C ASP A 574 1.15 -3.61 -31.93
N VAL A 575 1.33 -2.46 -31.26
CA VAL A 575 1.69 -2.39 -29.82
C VAL A 575 0.48 -2.67 -28.94
N VAL A 576 -0.74 -2.30 -29.35
CA VAL A 576 -1.97 -2.53 -28.55
C VAL A 576 -2.17 -4.00 -28.16
N PRO A 577 -2.08 -5.01 -29.05
CA PRO A 577 -2.15 -6.43 -28.70
C PRO A 577 -1.09 -6.94 -27.71
N MET A 578 0.02 -6.20 -27.52
CA MET A 578 1.07 -6.56 -26.56
C MET A 578 0.72 -6.16 -25.12
N PHE A 579 -0.30 -5.31 -24.93
CA PHE A 579 -0.85 -5.01 -23.62
C PHE A 579 -1.74 -6.17 -23.17
N LYS A 580 -1.28 -6.94 -22.18
CA LYS A 580 -1.93 -8.20 -21.80
C LYS A 580 -2.33 -8.32 -20.33
N ALA A 581 -1.78 -7.49 -19.43
CA ALA A 581 -2.07 -7.56 -18.00
C ALA A 581 -1.80 -8.96 -17.36
N GLU A 582 -0.76 -9.68 -17.82
CA GLU A 582 -0.49 -11.09 -17.48
C GLU A 582 -0.27 -11.38 -15.97
N LYS A 583 0.09 -10.37 -15.18
CA LYS A 583 0.30 -10.44 -13.73
C LYS A 583 -0.71 -9.60 -12.94
N TRP A 584 -1.78 -9.12 -13.58
CA TRP A 584 -2.68 -8.16 -12.95
C TRP A 584 -3.68 -8.81 -12.00
N ASN A 585 -3.58 -8.43 -10.73
CA ASN A 585 -4.55 -8.76 -9.70
C ASN A 585 -5.24 -7.48 -9.17
N PRO A 586 -6.55 -7.28 -9.42
CA PRO A 586 -7.26 -6.10 -8.95
C PRO A 586 -7.43 -6.06 -7.42
N ASP A 587 -7.40 -7.21 -6.74
CA ASP A 587 -7.57 -7.28 -5.29
C ASP A 587 -6.27 -6.85 -4.58
N GLN A 588 -5.10 -7.24 -5.09
CA GLN A 588 -3.80 -6.72 -4.62
C GLN A 588 -3.67 -5.21 -4.84
N TRP A 589 -4.22 -4.68 -5.93
CA TRP A 589 -4.30 -3.23 -6.13
C TRP A 589 -5.21 -2.57 -5.10
N ALA A 590 -6.40 -3.12 -4.85
CA ALA A 590 -7.35 -2.57 -3.87
C ALA A 590 -6.77 -2.57 -2.45
N ASP A 591 -6.14 -3.67 -2.02
CA ASP A 591 -5.43 -3.81 -0.75
C ASP A 591 -4.32 -2.76 -0.59
N LEU A 592 -3.44 -2.60 -1.59
CA LEU A 592 -2.40 -1.57 -1.58
C LEU A 592 -2.99 -0.16 -1.46
N PHE A 593 -4.10 0.14 -2.13
CA PHE A 593 -4.70 1.47 -2.09
C PHE A 593 -5.40 1.76 -0.76
N ASP A 594 -6.03 0.76 -0.15
CA ASP A 594 -6.64 0.86 1.18
C ASP A 594 -5.57 1.05 2.27
N LYS A 595 -4.50 0.24 2.22
CA LYS A 595 -3.30 0.40 3.07
C LYS A 595 -2.64 1.77 2.90
N ALA A 596 -2.65 2.35 1.70
CA ALA A 596 -2.18 3.72 1.47
C ALA A 596 -3.08 4.81 2.07
N GLY A 597 -4.24 4.45 2.62
CA GLY A 597 -5.25 5.37 3.14
C GLY A 597 -6.12 6.03 2.07
N ALA A 598 -6.17 5.49 0.85
CA ALA A 598 -7.04 6.05 -0.18
C ALA A 598 -8.53 5.85 0.18
N ARG A 599 -9.37 6.80 -0.23
CA ARG A 599 -10.83 6.70 -0.06
C ARG A 599 -11.58 6.63 -1.39
N TYR A 600 -10.87 6.84 -2.49
CA TYR A 600 -11.41 6.70 -3.83
C TYR A 600 -10.33 6.43 -4.88
N ILE A 601 -10.71 5.70 -5.93
CA ILE A 601 -9.83 5.27 -7.01
C ILE A 601 -10.40 5.69 -8.35
N VAL A 602 -9.56 6.29 -9.18
CA VAL A 602 -9.86 6.72 -10.55
C VAL A 602 -8.95 5.95 -11.50
N LEU A 603 -9.51 5.18 -12.44
CA LEU A 603 -8.77 4.44 -13.48
C LEU A 603 -9.06 5.04 -14.85
N THR A 604 -8.04 5.26 -15.68
CA THR A 604 -8.24 5.61 -17.10
C THR A 604 -8.99 4.51 -17.84
N ALA A 605 -10.29 4.72 -18.10
CA ALA A 605 -11.15 3.80 -18.85
C ALA A 605 -10.88 3.88 -20.35
N GLU A 606 -10.66 5.09 -20.86
CA GLU A 606 -10.12 5.33 -22.19
C GLU A 606 -9.28 6.61 -22.12
N HIS A 607 -8.01 6.52 -22.55
CA HIS A 607 -7.14 7.67 -22.65
C HIS A 607 -7.29 8.32 -24.05
N HIS A 608 -6.47 9.33 -24.37
CA HIS A 608 -6.57 10.03 -25.67
C HIS A 608 -6.19 9.16 -26.89
N ASP A 609 -5.75 7.93 -26.67
CA ASP A 609 -5.25 6.97 -27.65
C ASP A 609 -6.35 6.09 -28.26
N GLY A 610 -7.60 6.20 -27.79
CA GLY A 610 -8.80 5.60 -28.41
C GLY A 610 -9.15 4.19 -27.94
N TYR A 611 -8.31 3.59 -27.10
CA TYR A 611 -8.45 2.22 -26.63
C TYR A 611 -9.29 2.14 -25.35
N ALA A 612 -10.34 1.32 -25.38
CA ALA A 612 -11.27 1.14 -24.26
C ALA A 612 -10.80 0.02 -23.32
N MET A 613 -10.56 0.33 -22.05
CA MET A 613 -10.11 -0.60 -21.01
C MET A 613 -11.24 -1.48 -20.42
N TRP A 614 -12.45 -1.35 -20.95
CA TRP A 614 -13.65 -2.05 -20.50
C TRP A 614 -14.23 -2.94 -21.60
N ASP A 615 -15.26 -3.74 -21.28
CA ASP A 615 -15.98 -4.53 -22.28
C ASP A 615 -16.92 -3.65 -23.12
N SER A 616 -16.43 -3.12 -24.24
CA SER A 616 -17.20 -2.19 -25.09
C SER A 616 -17.88 -2.88 -26.27
N ASP A 617 -19.18 -2.63 -26.41
CA ASP A 617 -20.00 -3.00 -27.57
C ASP A 617 -19.82 -2.01 -28.75
N LEU A 618 -19.25 -0.83 -28.49
CA LEU A 618 -19.13 0.28 -29.45
C LEU A 618 -17.81 0.29 -30.24
N THR A 619 -16.82 -0.50 -29.82
CA THR A 619 -15.54 -0.66 -30.54
C THR A 619 -14.98 -2.07 -30.39
N ASP A 620 -14.23 -2.52 -31.39
CA ASP A 620 -13.43 -3.75 -31.29
C ASP A 620 -12.04 -3.51 -30.67
N TRP A 621 -11.63 -2.25 -30.55
CA TRP A 621 -10.40 -1.81 -29.87
C TRP A 621 -10.64 -1.63 -28.37
N CYS A 622 -10.98 -2.73 -27.70
CA CYS A 622 -11.20 -2.77 -26.26
C CYS A 622 -10.56 -3.99 -25.58
N ALA A 623 -10.35 -3.91 -24.26
CA ALA A 623 -9.56 -4.87 -23.49
C ALA A 623 -10.11 -6.30 -23.43
N THR A 624 -11.41 -6.51 -23.63
CA THR A 624 -11.99 -7.86 -23.77
C THR A 624 -11.74 -8.47 -25.15
N LYS A 625 -11.58 -7.65 -26.19
CA LYS A 625 -11.46 -8.08 -27.59
C LYS A 625 -10.03 -8.10 -28.11
N ILE A 626 -9.15 -7.20 -27.67
CA ILE A 626 -7.74 -7.11 -28.06
C ILE A 626 -6.89 -6.99 -26.79
N GLY A 627 -5.72 -7.62 -26.76
CA GLY A 627 -4.84 -7.57 -25.58
C GLY A 627 -5.34 -8.47 -24.43
N PRO A 628 -5.71 -7.94 -23.24
CA PRO A 628 -5.87 -8.73 -22.00
C PRO A 628 -6.99 -9.77 -21.97
N LYS A 629 -7.99 -9.66 -22.85
CA LYS A 629 -9.22 -10.47 -22.85
C LYS A 629 -10.02 -10.38 -21.55
N ARG A 630 -9.99 -9.20 -20.90
CA ARG A 630 -10.55 -8.96 -19.56
C ARG A 630 -11.15 -7.56 -19.46
N ASP A 631 -12.26 -7.43 -18.72
CA ASP A 631 -12.85 -6.12 -18.38
C ASP A 631 -12.09 -5.51 -17.19
N LEU A 632 -11.08 -4.70 -17.49
CA LEU A 632 -10.18 -4.14 -16.47
C LEU A 632 -10.88 -3.07 -15.62
N VAL A 633 -11.81 -2.32 -16.22
CA VAL A 633 -12.64 -1.33 -15.51
C VAL A 633 -13.63 -2.03 -14.59
N GLY A 634 -14.34 -3.03 -15.09
CA GLY A 634 -15.33 -3.79 -14.31
C GLY A 634 -14.71 -4.55 -13.15
N ASP A 635 -13.57 -5.20 -13.35
CA ASP A 635 -12.93 -5.99 -12.29
C ASP A 635 -12.28 -5.12 -11.22
N LEU A 636 -11.58 -4.04 -11.57
CA LEU A 636 -11.05 -3.12 -10.57
C LEU A 636 -12.19 -2.43 -9.80
N GLY A 637 -13.26 -2.05 -10.49
CA GLY A 637 -14.43 -1.42 -9.88
C GLY A 637 -15.24 -2.33 -8.93
N LYS A 638 -15.00 -3.64 -8.96
CA LYS A 638 -15.50 -4.60 -7.94
C LYS A 638 -14.55 -4.64 -6.74
N ALA A 639 -13.26 -4.90 -6.98
CA ALA A 639 -12.25 -5.02 -5.93
C ALA A 639 -12.16 -3.77 -5.05
N VAL A 640 -12.07 -2.59 -5.66
CA VAL A 640 -12.03 -1.29 -4.96
C VAL A 640 -13.26 -1.09 -4.06
N ARG A 641 -14.45 -1.48 -4.53
CA ARG A 641 -15.69 -1.35 -3.75
C ARG A 641 -15.84 -2.40 -2.66
N ALA A 642 -15.18 -3.56 -2.78
CA ALA A 642 -15.11 -4.55 -1.70
C ALA A 642 -14.36 -3.99 -0.48
N HIS A 643 -13.33 -3.17 -0.70
CA HIS A 643 -12.63 -2.37 0.33
C HIS A 643 -13.39 -1.08 0.73
N GLY A 644 -14.68 -0.94 0.39
CA GLY A 644 -15.50 0.23 0.75
C GLY A 644 -15.10 1.56 0.10
N MET A 645 -14.09 1.58 -0.78
CA MET A 645 -13.66 2.78 -1.49
C MET A 645 -14.60 3.16 -2.63
N LYS A 646 -14.63 4.46 -2.95
CA LYS A 646 -15.39 5.02 -4.08
C LYS A 646 -14.65 4.82 -5.41
N TYR A 647 -15.37 4.62 -6.52
CA TYR A 647 -14.73 4.23 -7.79
C TYR A 647 -15.19 5.05 -9.01
N ALA A 648 -14.24 5.37 -9.89
CA ALA A 648 -14.48 6.01 -11.17
C ALA A 648 -13.61 5.44 -12.32
N PRO A 649 -14.23 5.05 -13.44
CA PRO A 649 -13.59 5.03 -14.74
C PRO A 649 -13.50 6.49 -15.27
N SER A 650 -12.31 7.03 -15.46
CA SER A 650 -12.11 8.33 -16.13
C SER A 650 -12.09 8.19 -17.64
N TYR A 651 -12.62 9.19 -18.34
CA TYR A 651 -12.89 9.13 -19.77
C TYR A 651 -12.27 10.34 -20.48
N HIS A 652 -11.23 10.11 -21.30
CA HIS A 652 -10.39 11.18 -21.84
C HIS A 652 -10.46 11.32 -23.39
N ARG A 653 -11.55 10.84 -24.02
CA ARG A 653 -11.71 10.73 -25.49
C ARG A 653 -11.84 12.10 -26.20
N GLU A 654 -12.12 13.18 -25.48
CA GLU A 654 -12.24 14.56 -25.98
C GLU A 654 -11.00 15.12 -26.69
N ARG A 655 -9.84 14.51 -26.47
CA ARG A 655 -8.59 14.84 -27.16
C ARG A 655 -8.26 13.88 -28.31
N HIS A 656 -8.96 12.75 -28.41
CA HIS A 656 -8.70 11.70 -29.38
C HIS A 656 -8.72 12.21 -30.84
N PRO A 657 -9.69 13.04 -31.29
CA PRO A 657 -9.77 13.44 -32.70
C PRO A 657 -8.61 14.29 -33.24
N SER A 658 -7.74 14.80 -32.36
CA SER A 658 -6.51 15.48 -32.78
C SER A 658 -5.23 14.71 -32.40
N PHE A 659 -5.34 13.59 -31.68
CA PHE A 659 -4.20 12.86 -31.12
C PHE A 659 -3.33 12.20 -32.20
N PHE A 660 -3.96 11.68 -33.25
CA PHE A 660 -3.32 11.06 -34.43
C PHE A 660 -3.46 11.88 -35.74
N ALA A 661 -3.90 13.15 -35.63
CA ALA A 661 -4.18 14.03 -36.78
C ALA A 661 -3.38 15.35 -36.78
N GLU A 662 -2.96 15.87 -35.62
CA GLU A 662 -2.38 17.22 -35.55
C GLU A 662 -1.09 17.31 -34.73
N ASN A 663 -0.03 17.82 -35.37
CA ASN A 663 1.30 17.92 -34.76
C ASN A 663 1.59 19.29 -34.11
N GLY A 664 2.33 19.24 -33.00
CA GLY A 664 2.91 20.40 -32.34
C GLY A 664 1.91 21.53 -32.00
N LYS A 665 2.17 22.75 -32.48
CA LYS A 665 1.39 23.95 -32.12
C LYS A 665 -0.02 24.01 -32.72
N LEU A 666 -0.32 23.18 -33.72
CA LEU A 666 -1.65 23.15 -34.34
C LEU A 666 -2.61 22.21 -33.62
N ARG A 667 -2.13 21.37 -32.70
CA ARG A 667 -2.95 20.35 -32.04
C ARG A 667 -4.12 20.92 -31.24
N TYR A 668 -5.30 20.40 -31.55
CA TYR A 668 -6.62 20.81 -31.08
C TYR A 668 -7.07 22.19 -31.63
N SER A 669 -6.54 22.66 -32.77
CA SER A 669 -6.88 23.98 -33.33
C SER A 669 -7.96 23.94 -34.42
N LYS A 670 -8.44 22.74 -34.78
CA LYS A 670 -9.48 22.53 -35.80
C LYS A 670 -10.61 21.64 -35.31
N VAL A 671 -11.77 21.81 -35.92
CA VAL A 671 -12.93 20.91 -35.79
C VAL A 671 -12.79 19.70 -36.72
N TYR A 672 -12.22 19.91 -37.91
CA TYR A 672 -11.99 18.87 -38.92
C TYR A 672 -10.50 18.82 -39.24
N SER A 673 -9.91 17.64 -39.10
CA SER A 673 -8.51 17.36 -39.39
C SER A 673 -8.38 16.09 -40.23
N GLU A 674 -7.23 15.91 -40.85
CA GLU A 674 -6.87 14.71 -41.59
C GLU A 674 -5.86 13.90 -40.74
N PRO A 675 -5.82 12.56 -40.86
CA PRO A 675 -4.80 11.75 -40.21
C PRO A 675 -3.38 12.18 -40.59
N LEU A 676 -2.41 11.89 -39.72
CA LEU A 676 -0.99 12.02 -40.06
C LEU A 676 -0.61 11.07 -41.20
N PRO A 677 0.41 11.38 -42.03
CA PRO A 677 0.71 10.59 -43.22
C PRO A 677 0.90 9.09 -42.97
N ASP A 678 1.66 8.71 -41.95
CA ASP A 678 1.87 7.29 -41.62
C ASP A 678 0.62 6.65 -41.01
N ILE A 679 -0.23 7.40 -40.30
CA ILE A 679 -1.54 6.92 -39.80
C ILE A 679 -2.49 6.64 -40.97
N ALA A 680 -2.52 7.53 -41.97
CA ALA A 680 -3.31 7.34 -43.18
C ALA A 680 -2.85 6.10 -43.95
N GLN A 681 -1.53 5.89 -44.04
CA GLN A 681 -0.95 4.72 -44.69
C GLN A 681 -1.15 3.43 -43.87
N GLU A 682 -1.10 3.50 -42.54
CA GLU A 682 -1.46 2.38 -41.66
C GLU A 682 -2.92 1.96 -41.86
N ILE A 683 -3.84 2.91 -42.01
CA ILE A 683 -5.26 2.62 -42.30
C ILE A 683 -5.45 2.06 -43.72
N GLU A 684 -4.67 2.51 -44.71
CA GLU A 684 -4.70 1.93 -46.06
C GLU A 684 -4.23 0.45 -46.06
N LEU A 685 -3.23 0.12 -45.24
CA LEU A 685 -2.71 -1.24 -45.07
C LEU A 685 -3.61 -2.11 -44.15
N HIS A 686 -4.22 -1.50 -43.13
CA HIS A 686 -5.00 -2.13 -42.07
C HIS A 686 -6.28 -1.32 -41.79
N PRO A 687 -7.33 -1.47 -42.63
CA PRO A 687 -8.56 -0.68 -42.49
C PRO A 687 -9.24 -0.80 -41.12
N GLU A 688 -9.07 -1.93 -40.43
CA GLU A 688 -9.54 -2.15 -39.05
C GLU A 688 -8.97 -1.15 -38.03
N ALA A 689 -7.80 -0.58 -38.29
CA ALA A 689 -7.14 0.40 -37.42
C ALA A 689 -7.77 1.80 -37.48
N GLU A 690 -8.66 2.09 -38.45
CA GLU A 690 -9.39 3.36 -38.50
C GLU A 690 -10.21 3.60 -37.21
N ALA A 691 -10.78 2.55 -36.64
CA ALA A 691 -11.55 2.61 -35.39
C ALA A 691 -10.69 2.78 -34.11
N LEU A 692 -9.37 2.58 -34.20
CA LEU A 692 -8.41 2.89 -33.12
C LEU A 692 -7.91 4.34 -33.24
N TYR A 693 -7.58 4.78 -34.44
CA TYR A 693 -6.93 6.06 -34.66
C TYR A 693 -7.91 7.23 -34.81
N GLY A 694 -9.13 6.94 -35.27
CA GLY A 694 -10.18 7.91 -35.57
C GLY A 694 -11.34 7.94 -34.55
N PRO A 695 -12.27 8.90 -34.71
CA PRO A 695 -12.40 9.82 -35.86
C PRO A 695 -11.41 10.99 -35.80
N PHE A 696 -11.07 11.59 -36.95
CA PHE A 696 -10.15 12.74 -37.03
C PHE A 696 -10.86 14.11 -36.99
N SER A 697 -12.13 14.12 -36.56
CA SER A 697 -12.93 15.34 -36.44
C SER A 697 -13.91 15.29 -35.29
N TYR A 698 -14.40 16.46 -34.89
CA TYR A 698 -15.40 16.65 -33.83
C TYR A 698 -16.82 16.76 -34.42
N ASP A 699 -17.13 16.00 -35.48
CA ASP A 699 -18.41 16.04 -36.18
C ASP A 699 -19.56 15.39 -35.39
N ASP A 700 -20.77 15.35 -35.96
CA ASP A 700 -21.95 14.83 -35.26
C ASP A 700 -21.80 13.34 -34.91
N ALA A 701 -21.08 12.56 -35.72
CA ALA A 701 -20.80 11.15 -35.43
C ALA A 701 -19.84 10.98 -34.24
N PHE A 702 -18.80 11.81 -34.14
CA PHE A 702 -17.96 11.86 -32.93
C PHE A 702 -18.78 12.24 -31.69
N LEU A 703 -19.72 13.20 -31.79
CA LEU A 703 -20.56 13.58 -30.65
C LEU A 703 -21.49 12.45 -30.19
N GLU A 704 -22.05 11.70 -31.12
CA GLU A 704 -22.89 10.52 -30.84
C GLU A 704 -22.07 9.40 -30.17
N ASP A 705 -20.90 9.03 -30.72
CA ASP A 705 -19.97 8.04 -30.14
C ASP A 705 -19.46 8.49 -28.76
N TYR A 706 -19.07 9.75 -28.61
CA TYR A 706 -18.52 10.28 -27.36
C TYR A 706 -19.53 10.18 -26.21
N VAL A 707 -20.80 10.51 -26.47
CA VAL A 707 -21.89 10.37 -25.49
C VAL A 707 -22.28 8.91 -25.27
N ALA A 708 -22.33 8.09 -26.33
CA ALA A 708 -22.70 6.68 -26.22
C ALA A 708 -21.70 5.87 -25.38
N ARG A 709 -20.39 6.09 -25.53
CA ARG A 709 -19.36 5.44 -24.71
C ARG A 709 -19.45 5.84 -23.23
N TRP A 710 -19.70 7.11 -22.93
CA TRP A 710 -19.95 7.51 -21.54
C TRP A 710 -21.21 6.83 -20.98
N GLN A 711 -22.30 6.76 -21.76
CA GLN A 711 -23.52 6.06 -21.34
C GLN A 711 -23.28 4.56 -21.10
N GLU A 712 -22.44 3.91 -21.91
CA GLU A 712 -22.02 2.53 -21.72
C GLU A 712 -21.26 2.36 -20.40
N ILE A 713 -20.25 3.20 -20.12
CA ILE A 713 -19.50 3.21 -18.85
C ILE A 713 -20.46 3.42 -17.66
N GLN A 714 -21.38 4.37 -17.77
CA GLN A 714 -22.33 4.70 -16.72
C GLN A 714 -23.29 3.53 -16.42
N GLN A 715 -23.82 2.88 -17.47
CA GLN A 715 -24.72 1.74 -17.34
C GLN A 715 -24.02 0.49 -16.79
N LYS A 716 -22.80 0.20 -17.25
CA LYS A 716 -22.05 -0.99 -16.84
C LYS A 716 -21.43 -0.86 -15.44
N TYR A 717 -21.00 0.34 -15.03
CA TYR A 717 -20.15 0.51 -13.83
C TYR A 717 -20.69 1.47 -12.75
N GLN A 718 -21.79 2.20 -13.00
CA GLN A 718 -22.44 3.13 -12.06
C GLN A 718 -21.44 3.98 -11.23
N PRO A 719 -20.58 4.76 -11.90
CA PRO A 719 -19.43 5.35 -11.25
C PRO A 719 -19.82 6.42 -10.24
N ASP A 720 -19.06 6.54 -9.16
CA ASP A 720 -19.27 7.58 -8.14
C ASP A 720 -18.85 8.98 -8.62
N PHE A 721 -18.20 9.05 -9.80
CA PHE A 721 -17.66 10.28 -10.40
C PHE A 721 -17.93 10.28 -11.91
N MET A 722 -18.16 11.47 -12.47
CA MET A 722 -17.81 11.77 -13.86
C MET A 722 -16.49 12.56 -13.86
N TRP A 723 -15.42 11.89 -14.31
CA TRP A 723 -14.08 12.47 -14.43
C TRP A 723 -13.67 12.52 -15.91
N LEU A 724 -13.59 13.74 -16.46
CA LEU A 724 -13.17 14.02 -17.84
C LEU A 724 -11.89 14.86 -17.85
N ASP A 725 -10.98 14.72 -18.83
CA ASP A 725 -9.83 15.62 -18.94
C ASP A 725 -10.24 16.98 -19.55
N ASP A 726 -9.30 17.93 -19.72
CA ASP A 726 -9.61 19.19 -20.40
C ASP A 726 -9.92 18.98 -21.89
N ILE A 727 -10.80 19.83 -22.43
CA ILE A 727 -11.29 19.81 -23.81
C ILE A 727 -10.64 20.97 -24.59
N PRO A 728 -9.42 20.83 -25.18
CA PRO A 728 -8.66 21.99 -25.64
C PRO A 728 -9.24 22.66 -26.87
N VAL A 729 -10.01 21.90 -27.68
CA VAL A 729 -10.66 22.41 -28.88
C VAL A 729 -11.63 23.55 -28.57
N PHE A 730 -12.24 23.58 -27.38
CA PHE A 730 -13.15 24.66 -26.95
C PHE A 730 -12.49 26.04 -26.83
N TYR A 731 -11.17 26.12 -26.66
CA TYR A 731 -10.45 27.40 -26.50
C TYR A 731 -9.23 27.56 -27.43
N ARG A 732 -8.81 26.52 -28.15
CA ARG A 732 -7.74 26.58 -29.16
C ARG A 732 -8.26 26.69 -30.59
N ALA A 733 -9.41 26.10 -30.91
CA ALA A 733 -10.00 26.23 -32.23
C ALA A 733 -10.68 27.59 -32.41
N ARG A 734 -10.94 27.96 -33.67
CA ARG A 734 -11.78 29.14 -33.98
C ARG A 734 -13.23 28.82 -33.61
N PRO A 735 -14.04 29.83 -33.21
CA PRO A 735 -15.48 29.65 -33.01
C PRO A 735 -16.14 28.98 -34.22
N HIS A 736 -16.94 27.95 -33.96
CA HIS A 736 -17.53 27.08 -34.97
C HIS A 736 -18.77 26.41 -34.37
N GLU A 737 -19.87 26.36 -35.13
CA GLU A 737 -21.19 25.85 -34.68
C GLU A 737 -21.11 24.43 -34.08
N GLN A 738 -20.27 23.57 -34.66
CA GLN A 738 -20.02 22.22 -34.16
C GLN A 738 -19.49 22.18 -32.71
N LEU A 739 -18.74 23.20 -32.27
CA LEU A 739 -18.26 23.30 -30.89
C LEU A 739 -19.38 23.74 -29.92
N ASP A 740 -20.41 24.41 -30.43
CA ASP A 740 -21.59 24.74 -29.65
C ASP A 740 -22.48 23.50 -29.49
N LYS A 741 -22.61 22.68 -30.55
CA LYS A 741 -23.20 21.33 -30.44
C LYS A 741 -22.43 20.43 -29.46
N TYR A 742 -21.09 20.45 -29.49
CA TYR A 742 -20.29 19.62 -28.56
C TYR A 742 -20.52 20.05 -27.10
N ARG A 743 -20.53 21.35 -26.80
CA ARG A 743 -20.90 21.82 -25.46
C ARG A 743 -22.31 21.41 -25.06
N GLN A 744 -23.27 21.45 -26.00
CA GLN A 744 -24.64 20.98 -25.78
C GLN A 744 -24.72 19.48 -25.49
N ALA A 745 -23.89 18.67 -26.17
CA ALA A 745 -23.76 17.23 -25.93
C ALA A 745 -23.17 16.95 -24.52
N CYS A 746 -22.10 17.66 -24.12
CA CYS A 746 -21.56 17.57 -22.76
C CYS A 746 -22.59 17.95 -21.69
N ALA A 747 -23.38 19.01 -21.91
CA ALA A 747 -24.46 19.41 -20.99
C ALA A 747 -25.52 18.30 -20.85
N GLY A 748 -25.91 17.66 -21.95
CA GLY A 748 -26.84 16.53 -21.94
C GLY A 748 -26.27 15.28 -21.27
N MET A 749 -24.98 15.00 -21.46
CA MET A 749 -24.26 13.88 -20.85
C MET A 749 -24.18 14.04 -19.32
N ILE A 750 -23.80 15.23 -18.84
CA ILE A 750 -23.78 15.55 -17.40
C ILE A 750 -25.20 15.49 -16.82
N ALA A 751 -26.19 16.11 -17.47
CA ALA A 751 -27.57 16.08 -17.00
C ALA A 751 -28.13 14.66 -16.93
N ASN A 752 -27.77 13.77 -17.87
CA ASN A 752 -28.14 12.37 -17.82
C ASN A 752 -27.50 11.67 -16.61
N PHE A 753 -26.18 11.81 -16.41
CA PHE A 753 -25.46 11.24 -15.28
C PHE A 753 -26.03 11.67 -13.92
N LEU A 754 -26.29 12.98 -13.74
CA LEU A 754 -26.85 13.50 -12.49
C LEU A 754 -28.28 13.01 -12.21
N ASN A 755 -29.13 12.90 -13.23
CA ASN A 755 -30.48 12.34 -13.08
C ASN A 755 -30.46 10.84 -12.78
N ASP A 756 -29.61 10.08 -13.48
CA ASP A 756 -29.46 8.64 -13.34
C ASP A 756 -28.89 8.25 -11.96
N ALA A 757 -27.93 9.04 -11.45
CA ALA A 757 -27.45 8.94 -10.08
C ALA A 757 -28.53 9.28 -9.04
N ALA A 758 -29.33 10.33 -9.28
CA ALA A 758 -30.44 10.70 -8.39
C ALA A 758 -31.53 9.61 -8.34
N GLU A 759 -31.84 8.95 -9.46
CA GLU A 759 -32.77 7.82 -9.51
C GLU A 759 -32.30 6.60 -8.70
N ARG A 760 -30.99 6.50 -8.40
CA ARG A 760 -30.39 5.49 -7.51
C ARG A 760 -30.12 5.99 -6.08
N ASN A 761 -30.44 7.24 -5.74
CA ASN A 761 -29.99 7.91 -4.51
C ASN A 761 -28.45 7.89 -4.34
N GLN A 762 -27.69 7.92 -5.43
CA GLN A 762 -26.22 7.90 -5.43
C GLN A 762 -25.69 9.35 -5.45
N PRO A 763 -25.06 9.85 -4.37
CA PRO A 763 -24.41 11.16 -4.40
C PRO A 763 -23.12 11.06 -5.23
N VAL A 764 -23.11 11.63 -6.43
CA VAL A 764 -21.98 11.55 -7.38
C VAL A 764 -21.16 12.84 -7.46
N TYR A 765 -19.89 12.69 -7.83
CA TYR A 765 -18.95 13.77 -8.09
C TYR A 765 -18.88 14.13 -9.58
N LEU A 766 -18.53 15.37 -9.88
CA LEU A 766 -18.25 15.87 -11.22
C LEU A 766 -17.03 16.79 -11.14
N ASN A 767 -16.01 16.56 -11.98
CA ASN A 767 -14.86 17.46 -12.03
C ASN A 767 -15.13 18.72 -12.86
N ASN A 768 -14.11 19.54 -13.12
CA ASN A 768 -14.11 20.63 -14.08
C ASN A 768 -12.65 20.97 -14.40
N LYS A 769 -12.09 20.23 -15.36
CA LYS A 769 -10.64 20.15 -15.60
C LYS A 769 -10.12 21.33 -16.43
N GLY A 770 -8.89 21.74 -16.11
CA GLY A 770 -8.04 22.52 -17.01
C GLY A 770 -7.71 23.95 -16.57
N GLY A 771 -6.86 24.60 -17.37
CA GLY A 771 -6.59 26.04 -17.23
C GLY A 771 -7.74 26.92 -17.72
N HIS A 772 -8.56 26.37 -18.62
CA HIS A 772 -9.81 26.91 -19.11
C HIS A 772 -10.87 25.85 -18.77
N PRO A 773 -11.74 26.09 -17.77
CA PRO A 773 -12.78 25.15 -17.37
C PRO A 773 -13.63 24.67 -18.55
N ASN A 774 -13.96 23.38 -18.57
CA ASN A 774 -14.72 22.74 -19.66
C ASN A 774 -16.18 23.25 -19.73
N TRP A 775 -16.75 23.57 -18.56
CA TRP A 775 -18.11 24.09 -18.35
C TRP A 775 -18.09 25.23 -17.30
N PRO A 776 -19.21 25.95 -17.04
CA PRO A 776 -19.25 27.04 -16.07
C PRO A 776 -18.64 26.68 -14.70
N VAL A 777 -18.03 27.66 -14.04
CA VAL A 777 -17.23 27.43 -12.81
C VAL A 777 -18.10 27.15 -11.59
N GLU A 778 -19.40 27.34 -11.73
CA GLU A 778 -20.48 27.04 -10.81
C GLU A 778 -20.91 25.55 -10.86
N LEU A 779 -20.39 24.77 -11.81
CA LEU A 779 -20.66 23.35 -12.00
C LEU A 779 -19.36 22.53 -11.94
N GLY A 780 -19.36 21.51 -11.08
CA GLY A 780 -18.23 20.60 -10.88
C GLY A 780 -17.04 21.20 -10.14
N CYS A 781 -16.17 20.35 -9.62
CA CYS A 781 -15.01 20.75 -8.84
C CYS A 781 -13.80 21.06 -9.71
N ARG A 782 -13.16 22.21 -9.46
CA ARG A 782 -12.04 22.67 -10.29
C ARG A 782 -10.80 21.79 -10.10
N GLU A 783 -10.22 21.38 -11.23
CA GLU A 783 -9.01 20.54 -11.27
C GLU A 783 -7.98 20.99 -12.30
N LYS A 784 -6.71 20.67 -12.06
CA LYS A 784 -5.64 20.75 -13.05
C LYS A 784 -4.43 19.93 -12.61
N ASP A 785 -3.66 19.40 -13.57
CA ASP A 785 -2.38 18.73 -13.33
C ASP A 785 -1.48 19.54 -12.39
N ASN A 786 -1.11 18.92 -11.27
CA ASN A 786 -0.28 19.49 -10.21
C ASN A 786 -0.78 20.88 -9.77
N MET A 787 -2.09 21.05 -9.62
CA MET A 787 -2.72 22.31 -9.23
C MET A 787 -2.27 22.75 -7.83
N GLN A 788 -1.94 24.04 -7.72
CA GLN A 788 -1.67 24.69 -6.46
C GLN A 788 -2.49 25.97 -6.36
N ILE A 789 -3.18 26.15 -5.24
CA ILE A 789 -3.86 27.41 -4.90
C ILE A 789 -3.12 28.16 -3.79
N LYS A 790 -3.34 29.48 -3.73
CA LYS A 790 -2.62 30.41 -2.83
C LYS A 790 -3.47 30.93 -1.68
N GLN A 791 -4.78 30.70 -1.75
CA GLN A 791 -5.81 31.17 -0.83
C GLN A 791 -6.86 30.07 -0.74
N VAL A 792 -7.46 29.88 0.43
CA VAL A 792 -8.59 28.95 0.62
C VAL A 792 -9.77 29.44 -0.23
N GLY A 793 -10.48 28.51 -0.87
CA GLY A 793 -11.63 28.79 -1.72
C GLY A 793 -12.64 27.64 -1.76
N PRO A 794 -13.51 27.58 -2.78
CA PRO A 794 -14.37 26.44 -3.03
C PRO A 794 -13.58 25.12 -3.14
N LYS A 795 -14.27 23.99 -2.97
CA LYS A 795 -13.67 22.66 -3.10
C LYS A 795 -13.03 22.48 -4.49
N TRP A 796 -11.86 21.86 -4.50
CA TRP A 796 -11.06 21.60 -5.69
C TRP A 796 -10.29 20.29 -5.49
N GLU A 797 -9.66 19.79 -6.55
CA GLU A 797 -8.78 18.62 -6.48
C GLU A 797 -7.46 18.87 -7.20
N ASN A 798 -6.41 18.20 -6.71
CA ASN A 798 -5.07 18.19 -7.27
C ASN A 798 -4.73 16.81 -7.85
N PRO A 799 -5.01 16.55 -9.14
CA PRO A 799 -4.40 15.44 -9.88
C PRO A 799 -2.88 15.63 -9.94
N ALA A 800 -2.12 14.83 -9.21
CA ALA A 800 -0.68 14.98 -9.04
C ALA A 800 0.07 13.73 -9.47
N THR A 801 1.16 13.87 -10.21
CA THR A 801 2.02 12.73 -10.57
C THR A 801 2.85 12.29 -9.37
N LEU A 802 3.22 11.01 -9.30
CA LEU A 802 4.23 10.53 -8.33
C LEU A 802 5.65 10.91 -8.81
N GLY A 803 5.99 10.57 -10.06
CA GLY A 803 7.17 11.04 -10.80
C GLY A 803 6.90 12.31 -11.64
N THR A 804 7.28 12.28 -12.92
CA THR A 804 7.00 13.33 -13.92
C THR A 804 6.08 12.89 -15.06
N SER A 805 5.78 11.59 -15.15
CA SER A 805 4.78 10.99 -16.03
C SER A 805 3.48 10.68 -15.27
N TYR A 806 2.36 10.49 -15.98
CA TYR A 806 1.19 9.81 -15.42
C TYR A 806 1.23 8.31 -15.75
N GLY A 807 1.34 7.94 -17.04
CA GLY A 807 1.54 6.56 -17.46
C GLY A 807 2.93 6.05 -17.09
N TYR A 808 3.12 4.72 -17.10
CA TYR A 808 4.40 4.09 -16.78
C TYR A 808 5.56 4.66 -17.61
N LEU A 809 6.65 4.98 -16.92
CA LEU A 809 7.90 5.45 -17.52
C LEU A 809 9.07 4.68 -16.91
N GLN A 810 9.61 3.73 -17.69
CA GLN A 810 10.72 2.85 -17.34
C GLN A 810 11.91 3.63 -16.75
N ALA A 811 12.28 4.75 -17.37
CA ALA A 811 13.37 5.59 -16.90
C ALA A 811 13.10 6.28 -15.54
N GLU A 812 11.87 6.32 -15.03
CA GLU A 812 11.60 6.79 -13.66
C GLU A 812 11.77 5.67 -12.64
N GLU A 813 11.40 4.43 -13.00
CA GLU A 813 11.62 3.25 -12.18
C GLU A 813 13.13 2.95 -12.01
N GLU A 814 13.87 2.86 -13.12
CA GLU A 814 15.33 2.59 -13.16
C GLU A 814 16.20 3.57 -12.35
N ARG A 815 15.64 4.70 -11.93
CA ARG A 815 16.34 5.76 -11.17
C ARG A 815 15.62 6.14 -9.87
N ASP A 816 14.57 5.40 -9.50
CA ASP A 816 13.64 5.72 -8.42
C ASP A 816 13.23 7.22 -8.39
N ALA A 817 12.99 7.79 -9.58
CA ALA A 817 12.90 9.24 -9.83
C ALA A 817 11.54 9.85 -9.44
N TYR A 818 11.04 9.41 -8.30
CA TYR A 818 9.75 9.68 -7.72
C TYR A 818 9.87 10.67 -6.53
N LYS A 819 8.81 11.44 -6.24
CA LYS A 819 8.75 12.28 -5.02
C LYS A 819 8.94 11.40 -3.78
N SER A 820 9.68 11.85 -2.78
CA SER A 820 9.84 11.09 -1.51
C SER A 820 8.53 11.06 -0.70
N PRO A 821 8.35 10.11 0.24
CA PRO A 821 7.19 10.07 1.13
C PRO A 821 6.95 11.41 1.83
N THR A 822 7.99 12.03 2.40
CA THR A 822 7.93 13.40 2.97
C THR A 822 7.31 14.42 2.02
N ALA A 823 7.71 14.42 0.74
CA ALA A 823 7.21 15.38 -0.23
C ALA A 823 5.75 15.13 -0.64
N LEU A 824 5.29 13.87 -0.59
CA LEU A 824 3.90 13.49 -0.85
C LEU A 824 2.99 13.79 0.34
N ILE A 825 3.43 13.47 1.56
CA ILE A 825 2.73 13.81 2.81
C ILE A 825 2.59 15.33 2.95
N HIS A 826 3.68 16.08 2.70
CA HIS A 826 3.62 17.56 2.70
C HIS A 826 2.65 18.09 1.65
N LEU A 827 2.56 17.46 0.48
CA LEU A 827 1.60 17.81 -0.57
C LEU A 827 0.16 17.56 -0.14
N LEU A 828 -0.13 16.41 0.50
CA LEU A 828 -1.45 16.12 1.06
C LEU A 828 -1.85 17.19 2.09
N CYS A 829 -0.99 17.48 3.06
CA CYS A 829 -1.24 18.49 4.10
C CYS A 829 -1.45 19.91 3.54
N ASP A 830 -0.69 20.30 2.50
CA ASP A 830 -0.83 21.61 1.83
C ASP A 830 -2.10 21.73 0.97
N VAL A 831 -2.54 20.64 0.35
CA VAL A 831 -3.78 20.56 -0.43
C VAL A 831 -5.01 20.60 0.49
N VAL A 832 -5.02 19.78 1.55
CA VAL A 832 -6.17 19.64 2.46
C VAL A 832 -6.39 20.90 3.29
N SER A 833 -5.33 21.55 3.79
CA SER A 833 -5.48 22.84 4.52
C SER A 833 -6.06 23.96 3.64
N LYS A 834 -5.98 23.80 2.32
CA LYS A 834 -6.53 24.73 1.32
C LYS A 834 -7.87 24.27 0.75
N ASN A 835 -8.61 23.40 1.44
CA ASN A 835 -9.91 22.88 1.00
C ASN A 835 -9.87 22.00 -0.27
N GLY A 836 -8.74 21.36 -0.54
CA GLY A 836 -8.59 20.45 -1.69
C GLY A 836 -8.66 18.97 -1.30
N ASN A 837 -8.80 18.11 -2.31
CA ASN A 837 -8.37 16.72 -2.24
C ASN A 837 -7.09 16.50 -3.07
N LEU A 838 -6.27 15.52 -2.69
CA LEU A 838 -5.12 15.04 -3.47
C LEU A 838 -5.54 13.76 -4.21
N LEU A 839 -5.48 13.80 -5.54
CA LEU A 839 -5.62 12.63 -6.40
C LEU A 839 -4.23 12.25 -6.92
N LEU A 840 -3.56 11.32 -6.23
CA LEU A 840 -2.17 10.95 -6.52
C LEU A 840 -2.10 9.84 -7.57
N ASN A 841 -1.39 10.08 -8.66
CA ASN A 841 -1.32 9.15 -9.77
C ASN A 841 -0.17 8.15 -9.68
N ILE A 842 -0.48 6.87 -9.90
CA ILE A 842 0.47 5.80 -10.25
C ILE A 842 0.41 5.44 -11.75
N GLY A 843 1.53 4.89 -12.26
CA GLY A 843 1.66 4.42 -13.64
C GLY A 843 2.14 2.97 -13.69
N PRO A 844 1.22 1.97 -13.71
CA PRO A 844 1.55 0.54 -13.69
C PRO A 844 2.13 0.03 -15.02
N LYS A 845 2.94 -1.03 -14.94
CA LYS A 845 3.54 -1.72 -16.10
C LYS A 845 2.49 -2.42 -16.96
N ALA A 846 2.82 -2.75 -18.20
CA ALA A 846 1.91 -3.43 -19.13
C ALA A 846 1.42 -4.82 -18.67
N ASP A 847 2.15 -5.47 -17.76
CA ASP A 847 1.75 -6.75 -17.15
C ASP A 847 0.79 -6.56 -15.95
N GLY A 848 0.56 -5.34 -15.48
CA GLY A 848 -0.29 -5.02 -14.34
C GLY A 848 0.43 -4.89 -13.00
N THR A 849 1.76 -5.08 -12.95
CA THR A 849 2.53 -4.80 -11.74
C THR A 849 2.70 -3.29 -11.52
N ILE A 850 2.64 -2.86 -10.25
CA ILE A 850 2.94 -1.48 -9.85
C ILE A 850 4.43 -1.42 -9.50
N PRO A 851 5.23 -0.49 -10.05
CA PRO A 851 6.65 -0.36 -9.69
C PRO A 851 6.84 -0.23 -8.17
N GLU A 852 7.72 -1.04 -7.62
CA GLU A 852 7.97 -1.18 -6.16
C GLU A 852 8.24 0.18 -5.49
N GLY A 853 9.02 1.05 -6.15
CA GLY A 853 9.27 2.42 -5.69
C GLY A 853 8.00 3.29 -5.56
N MET A 854 6.94 3.02 -6.32
CA MET A 854 5.62 3.64 -6.09
C MET A 854 4.93 3.01 -4.87
N GLN A 855 4.96 1.68 -4.73
CA GLN A 855 4.31 0.94 -3.64
C GLN A 855 4.84 1.40 -2.27
N ARG A 856 6.16 1.39 -2.05
CA ARG A 856 6.80 1.87 -0.81
C ARG A 856 6.39 3.30 -0.41
N ARG A 857 6.09 4.15 -1.40
CA ARG A 857 5.68 5.55 -1.17
C ARG A 857 4.20 5.70 -0.86
N LEU A 858 3.37 4.76 -1.31
CA LEU A 858 1.96 4.66 -0.94
C LEU A 858 1.83 4.10 0.49
N LEU A 859 2.56 3.03 0.83
CA LEU A 859 2.57 2.45 2.18
C LEU A 859 3.04 3.46 3.24
N ALA A 860 4.16 4.16 2.99
CA ALA A 860 4.64 5.22 3.90
C ALA A 860 3.68 6.43 4.02
N MET A 861 2.76 6.65 3.07
CA MET A 861 1.66 7.60 3.24
C MET A 861 0.56 7.02 4.13
N GLY A 862 0.26 5.73 3.99
CA GLY A 862 -0.65 4.95 4.83
C GLY A 862 -0.26 4.96 6.30
N GLU A 863 0.96 4.54 6.62
CA GLU A 863 1.54 4.57 7.98
C GLU A 863 1.39 5.95 8.65
N TRP A 864 1.66 7.03 7.88
CA TRP A 864 1.50 8.38 8.38
C TRP A 864 0.02 8.77 8.60
N LEU A 865 -0.88 8.29 7.73
CA LEU A 865 -2.33 8.51 7.79
C LEU A 865 -3.02 7.67 8.87
N GLU A 866 -2.45 6.54 9.29
CA GLU A 866 -2.93 5.78 10.44
C GLU A 866 -2.76 6.61 11.73
N VAL A 867 -1.57 7.20 11.93
CA VAL A 867 -1.28 8.05 13.09
C VAL A 867 -1.97 9.42 13.03
N ASN A 868 -2.03 10.05 11.85
CA ASN A 868 -2.42 11.46 11.70
C ASN A 868 -3.72 11.68 10.92
N GLY A 869 -4.44 10.61 10.54
CA GLY A 869 -5.62 10.66 9.67
C GLY A 869 -6.76 11.52 10.23
N GLU A 870 -6.90 11.63 11.55
CA GLU A 870 -7.85 12.53 12.23
C GLU A 870 -7.69 14.00 11.79
N ALA A 871 -6.47 14.41 11.44
CA ALA A 871 -6.15 15.76 10.99
C ALA A 871 -6.41 15.98 9.49
N ILE A 872 -6.79 14.92 8.77
CA ILE A 872 -6.99 14.90 7.32
C ILE A 872 -8.45 14.58 7.01
N TYR A 873 -8.89 13.34 7.23
CA TYR A 873 -10.23 12.86 6.89
C TYR A 873 -11.31 13.62 7.65
N GLY A 874 -12.43 13.93 6.99
CA GLY A 874 -13.55 14.66 7.62
C GLY A 874 -13.25 16.11 8.04
N THR A 875 -12.02 16.60 7.94
CA THR A 875 -11.66 17.96 8.37
C THR A 875 -12.16 19.04 7.41
N ARG A 876 -12.08 20.30 7.82
CA ARG A 876 -12.33 21.49 7.00
C ARG A 876 -11.15 22.46 7.10
N PRO A 877 -10.94 23.35 6.11
CA PRO A 877 -9.91 24.39 6.21
C PRO A 877 -10.11 25.26 7.45
N TRP A 878 -9.00 25.65 8.07
CA TRP A 878 -8.98 26.69 9.08
C TRP A 878 -8.98 28.09 8.44
N GLU A 879 -9.29 29.13 9.22
CA GLU A 879 -9.26 30.55 8.79
C GLU A 879 -7.91 30.95 8.17
N GLN A 880 -6.82 30.39 8.70
CA GLN A 880 -5.45 30.56 8.21
C GLN A 880 -4.89 29.18 7.87
N TYR A 881 -4.58 28.92 6.60
CA TYR A 881 -4.15 27.59 6.12
C TYR A 881 -2.67 27.25 6.39
N GLN A 882 -1.83 28.25 6.70
CA GLN A 882 -0.41 28.08 6.98
C GLN A 882 0.17 29.14 7.93
N GLU A 883 1.25 28.78 8.61
CA GLU A 883 2.14 29.66 9.39
C GLU A 883 3.59 29.21 9.19
N LYS A 884 4.58 30.04 9.53
CA LYS A 884 5.99 29.59 9.55
C LYS A 884 6.30 28.88 10.85
N LEU A 885 7.14 27.85 10.78
CA LEU A 885 7.68 27.20 11.97
C LEU A 885 8.91 27.97 12.46
N ASP A 886 8.97 28.23 13.77
CA ASP A 886 10.14 28.86 14.40
C ASP A 886 11.33 27.89 14.37
N LYS A 887 12.42 28.28 13.67
CA LYS A 887 13.73 27.60 13.63
C LYS A 887 13.69 26.06 13.61
N ALA A 888 13.23 25.48 12.50
CA ALA A 888 13.51 24.07 12.21
C ALA A 888 14.98 23.85 11.79
N SER A 889 15.54 22.71 12.19
CA SER A 889 16.84 22.21 11.76
C SER A 889 16.70 21.39 10.45
N GLY A 890 17.06 21.99 9.30
CA GLY A 890 16.91 21.32 8.00
C GLY A 890 17.44 22.10 6.78
N PRO A 891 17.61 21.44 5.62
CA PRO A 891 18.18 22.05 4.42
C PRO A 891 17.31 23.19 3.86
N ASN A 892 17.94 24.36 3.71
CA ASN A 892 17.25 25.59 3.32
C ASN A 892 16.86 25.61 1.83
N LYS A 893 15.55 25.85 1.61
CA LYS A 893 14.82 26.18 0.37
C LYS A 893 14.22 24.98 -0.40
N PRO A 894 12.89 24.98 -0.64
CA PRO A 894 12.27 24.08 -1.61
C PRO A 894 12.84 24.33 -3.02
N SER A 895 13.16 23.24 -3.73
CA SER A 895 13.62 23.28 -5.12
C SER A 895 12.62 22.55 -6.03
N GLY A 896 12.28 23.17 -7.16
CA GLY A 896 11.22 22.68 -8.05
C GLY A 896 9.95 23.54 -8.03
N ARG A 897 9.07 23.33 -9.01
CA ARG A 897 7.91 24.21 -9.28
C ARG A 897 6.77 24.08 -8.27
N HIS A 898 6.67 22.93 -7.59
CA HIS A 898 5.58 22.59 -6.67
C HIS A 898 6.09 22.23 -5.26
N ALA A 899 7.36 22.48 -4.97
CA ALA A 899 7.96 22.11 -3.69
C ALA A 899 7.44 22.99 -2.55
N ILE A 900 7.15 22.34 -1.41
CA ILE A 900 6.52 22.94 -0.24
C ILE A 900 7.60 23.30 0.78
N ASP A 901 7.38 24.39 1.52
CA ASP A 901 8.31 24.84 2.56
C ASP A 901 8.15 23.97 3.81
N ALA A 902 9.09 23.06 4.07
CA ALA A 902 9.06 22.19 5.25
C ALA A 902 9.11 22.98 6.58
N ASN A 903 9.59 24.23 6.57
CA ASN A 903 9.66 25.09 7.75
C ASN A 903 8.33 25.83 7.99
N SER A 904 7.21 25.12 7.90
CA SER A 904 5.87 25.70 8.03
C SER A 904 4.87 24.75 8.67
N ILE A 905 3.82 25.34 9.23
CA ILE A 905 2.66 24.66 9.81
C ILE A 905 1.54 24.67 8.76
N ARG A 906 0.73 23.61 8.68
CA ARG A 906 -0.55 23.58 7.97
C ARG A 906 -1.68 23.43 8.98
N PHE A 907 -2.85 24.00 8.68
CA PHE A 907 -3.99 23.97 9.60
C PHE A 907 -5.25 23.40 8.96
N THR A 908 -5.83 22.43 9.65
CA THR A 908 -7.19 21.94 9.41
C THR A 908 -7.99 22.08 10.71
N ARG A 909 -9.29 21.84 10.66
CA ARG A 909 -10.17 21.78 11.84
C ARG A 909 -11.19 20.66 11.70
N SER A 910 -11.72 20.17 12.81
CA SER A 910 -12.86 19.26 12.81
C SER A 910 -14.10 19.93 12.19
N ALA A 911 -15.05 19.14 11.68
CA ALA A 911 -16.23 19.66 10.98
C ALA A 911 -17.17 20.46 11.91
N ASP A 912 -17.27 20.07 13.18
CA ASP A 912 -17.98 20.78 14.24
C ASP A 912 -17.23 22.05 14.73
N GLY A 913 -15.93 22.16 14.44
CA GLY A 913 -15.06 23.26 14.86
C GLY A 913 -14.54 23.18 16.30
N SER A 914 -14.71 22.06 17.01
CA SER A 914 -14.20 21.87 18.37
C SER A 914 -12.67 21.71 18.44
N HIS A 915 -12.05 21.21 17.37
CA HIS A 915 -10.61 20.98 17.28
C HIS A 915 -9.96 21.76 16.11
N VAL A 916 -8.77 22.30 16.35
CA VAL A 916 -7.84 22.78 15.31
C VAL A 916 -6.62 21.87 15.30
N TYR A 917 -6.27 21.35 14.13
CA TYR A 917 -5.07 20.52 13.95
C TYR A 917 -3.95 21.38 13.38
N CYS A 918 -2.81 21.41 14.06
CA CYS A 918 -1.62 22.15 13.66
C CYS A 918 -0.56 21.15 13.18
N ILE A 919 -0.49 20.97 11.87
CA ILE A 919 0.37 19.99 11.20
C ILE A 919 1.75 20.60 10.97
N LEU A 920 2.74 20.19 11.75
CA LEU A 920 4.13 20.61 11.68
C LEU A 920 4.85 19.83 10.56
N LEU A 921 5.22 20.49 9.46
CA LEU A 921 5.90 19.85 8.32
C LEU A 921 7.40 19.55 8.59
N SER A 922 7.91 19.95 9.74
CA SER A 922 9.22 19.53 10.28
C SER A 922 9.14 19.51 11.81
N TRP A 923 10.03 18.75 12.44
CA TRP A 923 10.14 18.72 13.90
C TRP A 923 10.97 19.93 14.37
N PRO A 924 10.46 20.79 15.28
CA PRO A 924 11.24 21.86 15.88
C PRO A 924 12.04 21.33 17.09
N ASP A 925 13.21 21.93 17.35
CA ASP A 925 14.23 21.36 18.25
C ASP A 925 13.79 21.16 19.72
N LYS A 926 12.77 21.88 20.20
CA LYS A 926 12.22 21.72 21.58
C LYS A 926 10.83 22.33 21.81
N GLN A 927 10.62 23.57 21.37
CA GLN A 927 9.39 24.32 21.58
C GLN A 927 8.86 24.84 20.24
N VAL A 928 7.54 24.87 20.08
CA VAL A 928 6.86 25.49 18.94
C VAL A 928 5.94 26.63 19.37
N SER A 929 6.08 27.78 18.71
CA SER A 929 5.12 28.88 18.78
C SER A 929 4.03 28.68 17.71
N ILE A 930 2.76 28.93 18.06
CA ILE A 930 1.64 28.92 17.11
C ILE A 930 0.83 30.22 17.27
N GLN A 931 1.11 31.19 16.40
CA GLN A 931 0.52 32.53 16.42
C GLN A 931 -0.93 32.53 15.92
N SER A 932 -1.28 31.60 15.03
CA SER A 932 -2.64 31.44 14.47
C SER A 932 -3.73 31.11 15.51
N LEU A 933 -3.33 30.83 16.76
CA LEU A 933 -4.20 30.56 17.90
C LEU A 933 -4.30 31.73 18.90
N ALA A 934 -3.72 32.89 18.59
CA ALA A 934 -3.75 34.09 19.44
C ALA A 934 -5.19 34.47 19.85
N GLY A 935 -5.39 34.64 21.16
CA GLY A 935 -6.67 35.07 21.72
C GLY A 935 -7.79 34.02 21.70
N ARG A 936 -7.53 32.78 21.28
CA ARG A 936 -8.49 31.67 21.38
C ARG A 936 -8.53 31.11 22.81
N GLY A 937 -9.70 30.61 23.22
CA GLY A 937 -9.84 29.78 24.42
C GLY A 937 -9.38 28.36 24.09
N ILE A 938 -8.46 27.82 24.88
CA ILE A 938 -7.79 26.53 24.63
C ILE A 938 -8.01 25.66 25.86
N ALA A 939 -8.71 24.54 25.67
CA ALA A 939 -8.99 23.56 26.71
C ALA A 939 -7.87 22.53 26.85
N GLN A 940 -7.29 22.08 25.72
CA GLN A 940 -6.27 21.04 25.70
C GLN A 940 -5.38 21.17 24.45
N VAL A 941 -4.13 20.71 24.56
CA VAL A 941 -3.20 20.49 23.44
C VAL A 941 -2.66 19.07 23.57
N GLN A 942 -2.70 18.29 22.49
CA GLN A 942 -2.21 16.92 22.42
C GLN A 942 -1.37 16.73 21.17
N LEU A 943 -0.46 15.76 21.17
CA LEU A 943 0.31 15.33 19.99
C LEU A 943 -0.27 13.99 19.51
N LEU A 944 -0.74 13.91 18.26
CA LEU A 944 -1.26 12.65 17.71
C LEU A 944 -0.13 11.59 17.66
N GLY A 945 -0.49 10.33 17.91
CA GLY A 945 0.45 9.23 18.08
C GLY A 945 1.30 9.28 19.36
N SER A 946 0.96 10.13 20.34
CA SER A 946 1.70 10.22 21.60
C SER A 946 0.77 10.26 22.82
N SER A 947 1.15 9.52 23.86
CA SER A 947 0.53 9.58 25.19
C SER A 947 1.16 10.63 26.11
N ALA A 948 2.05 11.49 25.60
CA ALA A 948 2.73 12.50 26.39
C ALA A 948 1.81 13.68 26.75
N ASP A 949 1.69 13.98 28.04
CA ASP A 949 1.10 15.24 28.52
C ASP A 949 2.01 16.41 28.13
N LEU A 950 1.52 17.30 27.26
CA LEU A 950 2.30 18.43 26.76
C LEU A 950 2.22 19.63 27.71
N GLU A 951 3.38 20.17 28.08
CA GLU A 951 3.45 21.50 28.71
C GLU A 951 3.23 22.59 27.64
N TRP A 952 2.25 23.46 27.85
CA TRP A 952 1.99 24.60 26.98
C TRP A 952 1.57 25.84 27.77
N SER A 953 1.76 27.01 27.17
CA SER A 953 1.41 28.30 27.78
C SER A 953 0.85 29.28 26.75
N ARG A 954 0.06 30.25 27.21
CA ARG A 954 -0.37 31.38 26.38
C ARG A 954 0.81 32.34 26.24
N ALA A 955 1.33 32.45 25.03
CA ALA A 955 2.35 33.43 24.67
C ALA A 955 1.71 34.80 24.38
N GLN A 956 2.52 35.85 24.28
CA GLN A 956 2.02 37.21 23.99
C GLN A 956 1.36 37.34 22.61
N GLU A 957 1.68 36.43 21.68
CA GLU A 957 1.23 36.43 20.28
C GLU A 957 0.61 35.09 19.83
N GLY A 958 0.30 34.15 20.74
CA GLY A 958 -0.16 32.80 20.37
C GLY A 958 -0.19 31.80 21.53
N ILE A 959 0.00 30.51 21.25
CA ILE A 959 0.43 29.53 22.25
C ILE A 959 1.88 29.11 22.01
N ALA A 960 2.58 28.70 23.07
CA ALA A 960 3.87 28.04 23.01
C ALA A 960 3.74 26.65 23.62
N VAL A 961 4.22 25.61 22.93
CA VAL A 961 4.09 24.20 23.30
C VAL A 961 5.48 23.58 23.36
N GLU A 962 5.84 22.97 24.48
CA GLU A 962 7.04 22.12 24.59
C GLU A 962 6.71 20.75 23.95
N LEU A 963 7.60 20.26 23.10
CA LEU A 963 7.50 18.93 22.49
C LEU A 963 8.36 17.91 23.25
N PRO A 964 7.96 16.62 23.26
CA PRO A 964 8.82 15.54 23.75
C PRO A 964 10.10 15.39 22.92
N GLU A 965 11.08 14.65 23.43
CA GLU A 965 12.29 14.31 22.65
C GLU A 965 12.01 13.28 21.54
N ALA A 966 11.09 12.35 21.80
CA ALA A 966 10.67 11.33 20.84
C ALA A 966 9.55 11.84 19.92
N LYS A 967 9.68 11.56 18.62
CA LYS A 967 8.62 11.81 17.63
C LYS A 967 7.63 10.64 17.61
N PRO A 968 6.33 10.87 17.35
CA PRO A 968 5.33 9.80 17.23
C PRO A 968 5.35 9.10 15.86
N CYS A 969 5.89 9.76 14.83
CA CYS A 969 5.96 9.27 13.45
C CYS A 969 7.02 10.10 12.69
N GLU A 970 7.33 9.72 11.45
CA GLU A 970 8.20 10.49 10.57
C GLU A 970 7.44 11.46 9.65
N HIS A 971 8.18 12.23 8.85
CA HIS A 971 7.71 13.13 7.78
C HIS A 971 6.95 14.42 8.20
N ALA A 972 5.93 14.32 9.05
CA ALA A 972 5.15 15.45 9.57
C ALA A 972 4.41 15.04 10.87
N HIS A 973 4.01 16.00 11.71
CA HIS A 973 3.51 15.70 13.06
C HIS A 973 2.35 16.63 13.43
N VAL A 974 1.34 16.14 14.15
CA VAL A 974 0.12 16.93 14.41
C VAL A 974 -0.08 17.25 15.87
N LEU A 975 -0.21 18.54 16.18
CA LEU A 975 -0.79 18.99 17.44
C LEU A 975 -2.30 19.15 17.28
N LYS A 976 -3.09 18.37 18.03
CA LYS A 976 -4.55 18.51 18.17
C LYS A 976 -4.83 19.51 19.28
N VAL A 977 -5.52 20.60 18.95
CA VAL A 977 -5.84 21.69 19.88
C VAL A 977 -7.34 21.76 20.06
N THR A 978 -7.81 21.44 21.28
CA THR A 978 -9.23 21.50 21.65
C THR A 978 -9.57 22.90 22.15
N LEU A 979 -10.58 23.52 21.54
CA LEU A 979 -11.04 24.85 21.90
C LEU A 979 -11.98 24.81 23.12
N GLU A 980 -11.99 25.89 23.90
CA GLU A 980 -13.00 26.09 24.96
C GLU A 980 -14.40 26.26 24.33
N ALA A 981 -15.42 25.62 24.90
CA ALA A 981 -16.81 25.81 24.48
C ALA A 981 -17.25 27.28 24.71
N HIS A 982 -17.91 27.87 23.71
CA HIS A 982 -18.37 29.26 23.69
C HIS A 982 -19.69 29.50 24.43
#